data_AF-A0A556QP56-F1
#
_entry.id   AF-A0A556QP56-F1
#
_cell.length_a   1.000
_cell.length_b   1.000
_cell.length_c   1.000
_cell.angle_alpha   90.00
_cell.angle_beta   90.00
_cell.angle_gamma   90.00
#
_symmetry.space_group_name_H-M   'P 1'
#
loop_
_entity.id
_entity.type
_entity.pdbx_description
1 polymer ?
#
loop_
_entity_poly.entity_id
_entity_poly.type
_entity_poly.pdbx_seq_one_letter_code
_entity_poly.pdbx_strand_id
1 'polypeptide(L)'
;MHRLRFRQVHLDFHTNGDIPDIGKKFSKLRFQEALKAGHVDSITLFSKCHHGYSYHPTNVGTQHPHLKFDLLGQQIEACREIGVRCPIYLSAGVDELTAMAHPEWIVKNRDGTSYDPLQVGWFKKLRFNSAYLDYLCAQIEEVVQRWPDNDGIFLDIISPWDDFSEHTLRDMLALGLSPSKPEDVCTYTQRTLLNYYERTNAAARSVRKDTPVFHNGGHIPVGATKFNFFNSHFELESLPTGGWGYDHFAFSARYAATQPRDFLGMTGKFHTTWGEFGGFKRPAALRYECAGMLAYGAKCSIGDQLHPNGDMNVDTYKLIGAAYAEVEAREPWIDNVRPVARIGLVSTESNQKLARGHETVSRADEGAARMLLETHLPFLVLDENAKWDRFDLIVFPDSFVLTPATIAKAKKFLAGGGKLLAAGGALLNADKSAFAIDPGAKLLGRSDSDPDYLVATALTPAVSIRSPVVIHGAAYEVKPTVKTRVLVERRTAYFNRTWEHFCSHQHAPDSPSKAAPAATLTANIAWFAHDIFTRYRNYGQPIYRDFVLAAIDHLLDGERPAVTSLPTDGRFSLLDQPSEKRLIAHLIYAPKSLRGANQSEGVNKSLEVIEDLIPLRNVQVAVQVPRQIHSARLVPENVVIPFTQKGGIVSLVVPEFTAHAMIELSYA
;
A
#
# COMPACT_ATOMS: atom_id res chain seq x y z
N MET A 1 16.07 -15.48 -3.34
CA MET A 1 15.13 -14.35 -3.46
C MET A 1 15.29 -13.80 -4.87
N HIS A 2 14.21 -13.77 -5.65
CA HIS A 2 14.25 -13.19 -6.99
C HIS A 2 14.53 -11.68 -6.89
N ARG A 3 15.42 -11.14 -7.72
CA ARG A 3 15.77 -9.72 -7.74
C ARG A 3 15.15 -9.04 -8.95
N LEU A 4 14.41 -7.98 -8.68
CA LEU A 4 13.73 -7.17 -9.70
C LEU A 4 14.68 -6.19 -10.35
N ARG A 5 14.30 -5.75 -11.55
CA ARG A 5 14.88 -4.61 -12.26
C ARG A 5 14.25 -3.31 -11.76
N PHE A 6 14.94 -2.18 -11.92
CA PHE A 6 14.54 -0.93 -11.27
C PHE A 6 13.51 -0.11 -12.05
N ARG A 7 13.51 -0.22 -13.37
CA ARG A 7 12.84 0.71 -14.30
C ARG A 7 11.90 -0.06 -15.21
N GLN A 8 10.77 -0.48 -14.64
CA GLN A 8 9.84 -1.40 -15.29
C GLN A 8 8.67 -0.69 -15.98
N VAL A 9 8.12 -1.30 -17.02
CA VAL A 9 6.83 -0.90 -17.61
C VAL A 9 5.86 -2.08 -17.52
N HIS A 10 4.65 -1.83 -17.02
CA HIS A 10 3.54 -2.75 -17.24
C HIS A 10 2.81 -2.32 -18.51
N LEU A 11 3.02 -3.04 -19.62
CA LEU A 11 2.49 -2.65 -20.93
C LEU A 11 1.10 -3.24 -21.13
N ASP A 12 0.10 -2.58 -20.57
CA ASP A 12 -1.26 -3.10 -20.59
C ASP A 12 -1.81 -3.22 -22.03
N PHE A 13 -2.42 -4.36 -22.33
CA PHE A 13 -2.89 -4.71 -23.67
C PHE A 13 -4.18 -5.55 -23.65
N HIS A 14 -5.24 -4.99 -23.07
CA HIS A 14 -6.60 -5.54 -23.14
C HIS A 14 -7.33 -5.09 -24.40
N THR A 15 -7.46 -5.98 -25.39
CA THR A 15 -8.08 -5.65 -26.67
C THR A 15 -9.27 -6.54 -27.00
N ASN A 16 -10.41 -5.93 -27.27
CA ASN A 16 -11.63 -6.61 -27.70
C ASN A 16 -11.46 -7.21 -29.11
N GLY A 17 -12.09 -8.37 -29.33
CA GLY A 17 -12.04 -9.12 -30.59
C GLY A 17 -12.54 -8.38 -31.82
N ASP A 18 -13.37 -7.34 -31.66
CA ASP A 18 -13.88 -6.52 -32.77
C ASP A 18 -12.88 -5.48 -33.29
N ILE A 19 -11.77 -5.27 -32.58
CA ILE A 19 -10.77 -4.27 -32.99
C ILE A 19 -9.89 -4.85 -34.12
N PRO A 20 -9.90 -4.25 -35.33
CA PRO A 20 -9.14 -4.75 -36.45
C PRO A 20 -7.66 -4.36 -36.35
N ASP A 21 -6.85 -4.87 -37.30
CA ASP A 21 -5.47 -4.43 -37.53
C ASP A 21 -4.53 -4.55 -36.30
N ILE A 22 -4.74 -5.57 -35.46
CA ILE A 22 -3.91 -5.81 -34.27
C ILE A 22 -2.45 -6.01 -34.65
N GLY A 23 -1.57 -5.25 -33.99
CA GLY A 23 -0.13 -5.30 -34.24
C GLY A 23 0.32 -4.80 -35.62
N LYS A 24 -0.58 -4.31 -36.48
CA LYS A 24 -0.26 -3.92 -37.87
C LYS A 24 0.85 -2.87 -38.01
N LYS A 25 1.01 -2.00 -37.00
CA LYS A 25 2.03 -0.96 -36.93
C LYS A 25 3.21 -1.33 -36.04
N PHE A 26 3.24 -2.55 -35.47
CA PHE A 26 4.37 -2.98 -34.69
C PHE A 26 5.66 -2.92 -35.52
N SER A 27 6.70 -2.34 -34.93
CA SER A 27 8.04 -2.28 -35.49
C SER A 27 9.02 -2.56 -34.38
N LYS A 28 9.82 -3.64 -34.54
CA LYS A 28 10.87 -4.03 -33.60
C LYS A 28 11.81 -2.86 -33.28
N LEU A 29 12.21 -2.10 -34.30
CA LEU A 29 13.08 -0.93 -34.14
C LEU A 29 12.42 0.15 -33.29
N ARG A 30 11.19 0.56 -33.64
CA ARG A 30 10.47 1.60 -32.86
C ARG A 30 10.18 1.17 -31.43
N PHE A 31 9.91 -0.12 -31.22
CA PHE A 31 9.74 -0.69 -29.91
C PHE A 31 11.01 -0.56 -29.08
N GLN A 32 12.16 -0.96 -29.62
CA GLN A 32 13.46 -0.79 -28.96
C GLN A 32 13.83 0.68 -28.72
N GLU A 33 13.58 1.56 -29.68
CA GLU A 33 13.81 3.01 -29.55
C GLU A 33 12.98 3.61 -28.41
N ALA A 34 11.71 3.22 -28.30
CA ALA A 34 10.84 3.65 -27.21
C ALA A 34 11.35 3.18 -25.85
N LEU A 35 11.71 1.90 -25.70
CA LEU A 35 12.26 1.35 -24.45
C LEU A 35 13.55 2.05 -24.03
N LYS A 36 14.46 2.29 -24.98
CA LYS A 36 15.70 3.04 -24.73
C LYS A 36 15.43 4.49 -24.33
N ALA A 37 14.53 5.18 -25.03
CA ALA A 37 14.13 6.55 -24.69
C ALA A 37 13.47 6.62 -23.30
N GLY A 38 12.75 5.57 -22.90
CA GLY A 38 12.15 5.42 -21.58
C GLY A 38 13.11 4.96 -20.49
N HIS A 39 14.38 4.68 -20.79
CA HIS A 39 15.34 4.08 -19.84
C HIS A 39 14.82 2.77 -19.22
N VAL A 40 13.99 2.00 -19.95
CA VAL A 40 13.31 0.81 -19.44
C VAL A 40 14.28 -0.38 -19.40
N ASP A 41 14.30 -1.12 -18.29
CA ASP A 41 15.13 -2.34 -18.10
C ASP A 41 14.29 -3.62 -17.85
N SER A 42 12.97 -3.49 -17.75
CA SER A 42 11.99 -4.59 -17.73
C SER A 42 10.63 -4.15 -18.27
N ILE A 43 9.92 -5.01 -19.00
CA ILE A 43 8.57 -4.72 -19.50
C ILE A 43 7.69 -5.97 -19.49
N THR A 44 6.54 -5.89 -18.81
CA THR A 44 5.56 -6.99 -18.78
C THR A 44 4.80 -7.03 -20.11
N LEU A 45 4.80 -8.19 -20.79
CA LEU A 45 4.23 -8.39 -22.13
C LEU A 45 3.10 -9.43 -22.13
N PHE A 46 2.09 -9.24 -22.98
CA PHE A 46 0.85 -10.01 -22.90
C PHE A 46 0.88 -11.26 -23.77
N SER A 47 0.77 -12.44 -23.16
CA SER A 47 0.38 -13.67 -23.84
C SER A 47 -1.12 -13.70 -24.08
N LYS A 48 -1.94 -13.48 -23.03
CA LYS A 48 -3.40 -13.48 -23.11
C LYS A 48 -4.00 -12.38 -22.24
N CYS A 49 -4.94 -11.60 -22.77
CA CYS A 49 -5.61 -10.52 -22.04
C CYS A 49 -6.96 -10.92 -21.42
N HIS A 50 -7.57 -10.03 -20.63
CA HIS A 50 -8.91 -10.20 -20.04
C HIS A 50 -10.05 -10.45 -21.03
N HIS A 51 -9.91 -10.08 -22.31
CA HIS A 51 -10.89 -10.45 -23.33
C HIS A 51 -10.80 -11.92 -23.76
N GLY A 52 -9.77 -12.65 -23.31
CA GLY A 52 -9.57 -14.08 -23.58
C GLY A 52 -8.74 -14.40 -24.83
N TYR A 53 -8.30 -13.36 -25.56
CA TYR A 53 -7.50 -13.54 -26.77
C TYR A 53 -6.00 -13.57 -26.48
N SER A 54 -5.31 -14.45 -27.19
CA SER A 54 -3.85 -14.61 -27.17
C SER A 54 -3.18 -13.78 -28.27
N TYR A 55 -2.00 -13.22 -27.96
CA TYR A 55 -1.19 -12.40 -28.88
C TYR A 55 -0.02 -13.16 -29.53
N HIS A 56 -0.15 -14.49 -29.59
CA HIS A 56 0.74 -15.42 -30.27
C HIS A 56 -0.06 -16.62 -30.79
N PRO A 57 0.47 -17.41 -31.75
CA PRO A 57 -0.09 -18.70 -32.12
C PRO A 57 -0.25 -19.61 -30.89
N THR A 58 -1.37 -20.29 -30.73
CA THR A 58 -1.68 -21.12 -29.57
C THR A 58 -2.50 -22.35 -29.97
N ASN A 59 -2.28 -23.47 -29.30
CA ASN A 59 -3.05 -24.71 -29.45
C ASN A 59 -4.09 -24.87 -28.32
N VAL A 60 -3.87 -24.21 -27.18
CA VAL A 60 -4.76 -24.27 -26.01
C VAL A 60 -5.74 -23.09 -26.01
N GLY A 61 -5.24 -21.88 -26.25
CA GLY A 61 -6.01 -20.64 -26.24
C GLY A 61 -6.70 -20.32 -27.57
N THR A 62 -7.22 -19.10 -27.65
CA THR A 62 -7.74 -18.54 -28.90
C THR A 62 -6.89 -17.33 -29.28
N GLN A 63 -6.23 -17.38 -30.44
CA GLN A 63 -5.52 -16.21 -30.97
C GLN A 63 -6.51 -15.09 -31.30
N HIS A 64 -6.12 -13.83 -31.08
CA HIS A 64 -6.95 -12.68 -31.46
C HIS A 64 -7.31 -12.74 -32.96
N PRO A 65 -8.60 -12.61 -33.37
CA PRO A 65 -9.05 -12.88 -34.75
C PRO A 65 -8.38 -11.98 -35.81
N HIS A 66 -8.04 -10.75 -35.40
CA HIS A 66 -7.37 -9.78 -36.26
C HIS A 66 -5.84 -9.75 -36.16
N LEU A 67 -5.22 -10.62 -35.36
CA LEU A 67 -3.77 -10.75 -35.29
C LEU A 67 -3.26 -11.69 -36.40
N LYS A 68 -2.27 -11.24 -37.18
CA LYS A 68 -1.76 -11.98 -38.36
C LYS A 68 -0.37 -12.60 -38.19
N PHE A 69 0.28 -12.40 -37.04
CA PHE A 69 1.62 -12.88 -36.76
C PHE A 69 1.83 -13.06 -35.25
N ASP A 70 2.98 -13.60 -34.85
CA ASP A 70 3.37 -13.75 -33.45
C ASP A 70 3.86 -12.41 -32.86
N LEU A 71 2.93 -11.60 -32.34
CA LEU A 71 3.27 -10.30 -31.76
C LEU A 71 4.09 -10.44 -30.48
N LEU A 72 3.69 -11.32 -29.55
CA LEU A 72 4.43 -11.52 -28.30
C LEU A 72 5.85 -12.02 -28.59
N GLY A 73 6.03 -12.99 -29.48
CA GLY A 73 7.35 -13.49 -29.84
C GLY A 73 8.27 -12.40 -30.38
N GLN A 74 7.75 -11.52 -31.25
CA GLN A 74 8.50 -10.39 -31.80
C GLN A 74 8.86 -9.34 -30.73
N GLN A 75 7.96 -9.06 -29.77
CA GLN A 75 8.25 -8.16 -28.66
C GLN A 75 9.32 -8.72 -27.71
N ILE A 76 9.24 -10.03 -27.38
CA ILE A 76 10.25 -10.72 -26.56
C ILE A 76 11.62 -10.67 -27.24
N GLU A 77 11.69 -10.95 -28.54
CA GLU A 77 12.93 -10.85 -29.32
C GLU A 77 13.50 -9.42 -29.28
N ALA A 78 12.64 -8.41 -29.46
CA ALA A 78 13.01 -7.00 -29.40
C ALA A 78 13.66 -6.63 -28.05
N CYS A 79 13.08 -7.07 -26.93
CA CYS A 79 13.59 -6.84 -25.59
C CYS A 79 14.94 -7.52 -25.34
N ARG A 80 15.06 -8.80 -25.72
CA ARG A 80 16.27 -9.60 -25.49
C ARG A 80 17.51 -9.00 -26.15
N GLU A 81 17.37 -8.50 -27.37
CA GLU A 81 18.48 -7.87 -28.11
C GLU A 81 19.07 -6.62 -27.43
N ILE A 82 18.29 -5.97 -26.55
CA ILE A 82 18.71 -4.75 -25.85
C ILE A 82 18.83 -4.95 -24.34
N GLY A 83 18.75 -6.20 -23.86
CA GLY A 83 18.93 -6.54 -22.45
C GLY A 83 17.78 -6.16 -21.52
N VAL A 84 16.58 -5.92 -22.07
CA VAL A 84 15.36 -5.63 -21.31
C VAL A 84 14.71 -6.96 -20.91
N ARG A 85 14.36 -7.12 -19.63
CA ARG A 85 13.60 -8.29 -19.16
C ARG A 85 12.15 -8.23 -19.61
N CYS A 86 11.52 -9.37 -19.84
CA CYS A 86 10.12 -9.42 -20.26
C CYS A 86 9.31 -10.52 -19.55
N PRO A 87 8.80 -10.28 -18.33
CA PRO A 87 7.79 -11.14 -17.71
C PRO A 87 6.55 -11.27 -18.62
N ILE A 88 5.97 -12.46 -18.68
CA ILE A 88 4.84 -12.77 -19.57
C ILE A 88 3.54 -12.77 -18.77
N TYR A 89 2.61 -11.93 -19.19
CA TYR A 89 1.29 -11.75 -18.63
C TYR A 89 0.30 -12.76 -19.18
N LEU A 90 -0.49 -13.38 -18.31
CA LEU A 90 -1.71 -14.10 -18.67
C LEU A 90 -2.87 -13.69 -17.77
N SER A 91 -4.03 -13.51 -18.41
CA SER A 91 -5.28 -13.34 -17.70
C SER A 91 -5.68 -14.60 -16.92
N ALA A 92 -5.89 -14.45 -15.61
CA ALA A 92 -6.15 -15.53 -14.65
C ALA A 92 -7.60 -15.54 -14.17
N GLY A 93 -8.07 -14.57 -13.39
CA GLY A 93 -9.40 -14.63 -12.75
C GLY A 93 -10.56 -14.13 -13.62
N VAL A 94 -10.28 -13.56 -14.78
CA VAL A 94 -11.27 -13.07 -15.75
C VAL A 94 -10.87 -13.45 -17.17
N ASP A 95 -11.83 -13.74 -18.04
CA ASP A 95 -11.61 -14.09 -19.45
C ASP A 95 -12.95 -14.03 -20.18
N GLU A 96 -13.22 -12.96 -20.93
CA GLU A 96 -14.55 -12.73 -21.53
C GLU A 96 -14.94 -13.79 -22.55
N LEU A 97 -14.03 -14.15 -23.45
CA LEU A 97 -14.30 -15.16 -24.46
C LEU A 97 -14.65 -16.50 -23.81
N THR A 98 -13.86 -16.91 -22.82
CA THR A 98 -14.08 -18.17 -22.09
C THR A 98 -15.37 -18.11 -21.28
N ALA A 99 -15.64 -17.00 -20.60
CA ALA A 99 -16.88 -16.81 -19.85
C ALA A 99 -18.12 -16.92 -20.74
N MET A 100 -18.07 -16.39 -21.96
CA MET A 100 -19.19 -16.49 -22.92
C MET A 100 -19.33 -17.90 -23.52
N ALA A 101 -18.23 -18.60 -23.77
CA ALA A 101 -18.24 -19.97 -24.27
C ALA A 101 -18.65 -20.99 -23.20
N HIS A 102 -18.31 -20.71 -21.94
CA HIS A 102 -18.57 -21.54 -20.77
C HIS A 102 -19.23 -20.72 -19.65
N PRO A 103 -20.51 -20.33 -19.78
CA PRO A 103 -21.20 -19.58 -18.74
C PRO A 103 -21.25 -20.34 -17.41
N GLU A 104 -21.17 -21.67 -17.44
CA GLU A 104 -21.07 -22.50 -16.27
C GLU A 104 -19.75 -22.31 -15.51
N TRP A 105 -18.72 -21.66 -16.05
CA TRP A 105 -17.47 -21.34 -15.33
C TRP A 105 -17.50 -19.99 -14.62
N ILE A 106 -18.54 -19.18 -14.79
CA ILE A 106 -18.67 -17.86 -14.18
C ILE A 106 -19.09 -18.00 -12.72
N VAL A 107 -18.57 -17.13 -11.85
CA VAL A 107 -19.00 -17.01 -10.46
C VAL A 107 -20.48 -16.67 -10.38
N LYS A 108 -21.21 -17.31 -9.46
CA LYS A 108 -22.62 -17.02 -9.16
C LYS A 108 -22.73 -16.32 -7.82
N ASN A 109 -23.34 -15.13 -7.81
CA ASN A 109 -23.61 -14.35 -6.62
C ASN A 109 -24.67 -15.03 -5.73
N ARG A 110 -24.77 -14.57 -4.49
CA ARG A 110 -25.71 -15.11 -3.49
C ARG A 110 -27.19 -14.98 -3.91
N ASP A 111 -27.52 -13.97 -4.69
CA ASP A 111 -28.87 -13.76 -5.24
C ASP A 111 -29.16 -14.60 -6.50
N GLY A 112 -28.19 -15.41 -6.93
CA GLY A 112 -28.28 -16.26 -8.12
C GLY A 112 -27.89 -15.58 -9.42
N THR A 113 -27.55 -14.29 -9.41
CA THR A 113 -27.05 -13.58 -10.60
C THR A 113 -25.58 -13.92 -10.88
N SER A 114 -25.17 -13.90 -12.15
CA SER A 114 -23.74 -14.05 -12.51
C SER A 114 -23.24 -12.82 -13.24
N TYR A 115 -24.04 -12.28 -14.16
CA TYR A 115 -23.82 -10.98 -14.80
C TYR A 115 -25.16 -10.47 -15.37
N ASP A 116 -25.24 -9.18 -15.64
CA ASP A 116 -26.32 -8.57 -16.42
C ASP A 116 -25.87 -8.49 -17.90
N PRO A 117 -26.56 -9.14 -18.85
CA PRO A 117 -26.15 -9.18 -20.24
C PRO A 117 -26.29 -7.84 -20.99
N LEU A 118 -27.07 -6.89 -20.45
CA LEU A 118 -27.34 -5.60 -21.11
C LEU A 118 -26.65 -4.41 -20.43
N GLN A 119 -26.01 -4.62 -19.29
CA GLN A 119 -25.22 -3.59 -18.62
C GLN A 119 -23.74 -3.79 -18.92
N VAL A 120 -23.07 -2.71 -19.32
CA VAL A 120 -21.61 -2.68 -19.41
C VAL A 120 -21.07 -2.66 -17.99
N GLY A 121 -20.74 -3.85 -17.48
CA GLY A 121 -20.08 -4.03 -16.19
C GLY A 121 -18.57 -4.23 -16.33
N TRP A 122 -17.94 -4.54 -15.21
CA TRP A 122 -16.58 -5.05 -15.17
C TRP A 122 -16.49 -6.47 -15.78
N PHE A 123 -15.27 -6.98 -15.98
CA PHE A 123 -15.05 -8.32 -16.55
C PHE A 123 -15.72 -9.45 -15.72
N LYS A 124 -16.16 -10.51 -16.40
CA LYS A 124 -16.80 -11.67 -15.78
C LYS A 124 -15.78 -12.48 -14.99
N LYS A 125 -16.10 -12.73 -13.71
CA LYS A 125 -15.26 -13.45 -12.75
C LYS A 125 -15.37 -14.96 -12.96
N LEU A 126 -14.24 -15.65 -13.06
CA LEU A 126 -14.19 -17.09 -13.31
C LEU A 126 -13.90 -17.90 -12.04
N ARG A 127 -14.45 -19.11 -12.01
CA ARG A 127 -14.39 -20.03 -10.87
C ARG A 127 -13.17 -20.93 -10.97
N PHE A 128 -12.27 -20.84 -9.98
CA PHE A 128 -11.09 -21.71 -9.92
C PHE A 128 -11.36 -23.14 -9.41
N ASN A 129 -12.58 -23.44 -8.95
CA ASN A 129 -13.03 -24.80 -8.63
C ASN A 129 -13.82 -25.44 -9.79
N SER A 130 -13.62 -24.95 -11.03
CA SER A 130 -14.20 -25.52 -12.24
C SER A 130 -13.10 -25.99 -13.21
N ALA A 131 -13.49 -26.61 -14.33
CA ALA A 131 -12.57 -27.01 -15.40
C ALA A 131 -11.76 -25.83 -15.98
N TYR A 132 -12.19 -24.59 -15.73
CA TYR A 132 -11.43 -23.40 -16.06
C TYR A 132 -9.99 -23.41 -15.50
N LEU A 133 -9.76 -23.95 -14.29
CA LEU A 133 -8.41 -23.99 -13.72
C LEU A 133 -7.49 -24.92 -14.52
N ASP A 134 -8.01 -26.01 -15.07
CA ASP A 134 -7.25 -26.90 -15.95
C ASP A 134 -6.86 -26.17 -17.25
N TYR A 135 -7.81 -25.44 -17.83
CA TYR A 135 -7.60 -24.61 -19.01
C TYR A 135 -6.52 -23.56 -18.79
N LEU A 136 -6.60 -22.81 -17.68
CA LEU A 136 -5.58 -21.81 -17.32
C LEU A 136 -4.20 -22.44 -17.11
N CYS A 137 -4.12 -23.59 -16.44
CA CYS A 137 -2.84 -24.28 -16.23
C CYS A 137 -2.22 -24.72 -17.57
N ALA A 138 -3.02 -25.26 -18.49
CA ALA A 138 -2.55 -25.65 -19.81
C ALA A 138 -2.04 -24.45 -20.63
N GLN A 139 -2.68 -23.28 -20.51
CA GLN A 139 -2.19 -22.04 -21.14
C GLN A 139 -0.85 -21.59 -20.55
N ILE A 140 -0.71 -21.64 -19.23
CA ILE A 140 0.54 -21.30 -18.55
C ILE A 140 1.66 -22.27 -19.00
N GLU A 141 1.38 -23.57 -19.05
CA GLU A 141 2.31 -24.60 -19.51
C GLU A 141 2.75 -24.38 -20.96
N GLU A 142 1.83 -24.04 -21.87
CA GLU A 142 2.15 -23.72 -23.26
C GLU A 142 3.12 -22.53 -23.34
N VAL A 143 2.86 -21.47 -22.58
CA VAL A 143 3.73 -20.28 -22.53
C VAL A 143 5.14 -20.63 -22.04
N VAL A 144 5.26 -21.35 -20.91
CA VAL A 144 6.60 -21.66 -20.37
C VAL A 144 7.35 -22.72 -21.17
N GLN A 145 6.65 -23.58 -21.93
CA GLN A 145 7.28 -24.51 -22.88
C GLN A 145 7.80 -23.77 -24.12
N ARG A 146 7.06 -22.78 -24.59
CA ARG A 146 7.47 -21.98 -25.75
C ARG A 146 8.62 -21.02 -25.42
N TRP A 147 8.59 -20.42 -24.23
CA TRP A 147 9.63 -19.53 -23.73
C TRP A 147 10.23 -20.11 -22.43
N PRO A 148 11.05 -21.19 -22.52
CA PRO A 148 11.64 -21.84 -21.35
C PRO A 148 12.60 -20.93 -20.55
N ASP A 149 13.11 -19.90 -21.21
CA ASP A 149 14.01 -18.86 -20.70
C ASP A 149 13.29 -17.56 -20.33
N ASN A 150 11.96 -17.57 -20.13
CA ASN A 150 11.17 -16.39 -19.74
C ASN A 150 11.75 -15.68 -18.48
N ASP A 151 11.46 -14.39 -18.32
CA ASP A 151 11.87 -13.62 -17.14
C ASP A 151 10.90 -13.73 -15.96
N GLY A 152 9.75 -14.37 -16.15
CA GLY A 152 8.72 -14.60 -15.15
C GLY A 152 7.33 -14.71 -15.76
N ILE A 153 6.37 -15.13 -14.94
CA ILE A 153 4.95 -15.22 -15.27
C ILE A 153 4.16 -14.28 -14.36
N PHE A 154 3.38 -13.40 -14.97
CA PHE A 154 2.49 -12.45 -14.31
C PHE A 154 1.05 -12.90 -14.53
N LEU A 155 0.32 -13.21 -13.46
CA LEU A 155 -1.05 -13.74 -13.51
C LEU A 155 -2.03 -12.73 -12.93
N ASP A 156 -3.04 -12.35 -13.71
CA ASP A 156 -3.88 -11.21 -13.37
C ASP A 156 -5.32 -11.34 -13.87
N ILE A 157 -6.36 -10.95 -13.15
CA ILE A 157 -6.40 -10.53 -11.75
C ILE A 157 -6.87 -11.69 -10.89
N ILE A 158 -6.43 -11.73 -9.63
CA ILE A 158 -6.78 -12.78 -8.66
C ILE A 158 -7.44 -12.20 -7.42
N SER A 159 -8.41 -12.92 -6.87
CA SER A 159 -9.06 -12.53 -5.60
C SER A 159 -9.89 -13.70 -5.05
N PRO A 160 -10.18 -13.71 -3.73
CA PRO A 160 -11.13 -14.64 -3.12
C PRO A 160 -12.58 -14.30 -3.51
N TRP A 161 -13.04 -14.78 -4.66
CA TRP A 161 -14.45 -14.64 -5.07
C TRP A 161 -15.35 -15.64 -4.37
N ASP A 162 -16.35 -15.14 -3.64
CA ASP A 162 -17.43 -15.98 -3.14
C ASP A 162 -18.30 -16.47 -4.31
N ASP A 163 -18.67 -17.75 -4.28
CA ASP A 163 -19.45 -18.40 -5.32
C ASP A 163 -20.56 -19.27 -4.72
N PHE A 164 -21.77 -19.12 -5.26
CA PHE A 164 -22.99 -19.80 -4.84
C PHE A 164 -23.57 -20.71 -5.93
N SER A 165 -22.74 -21.10 -6.89
CA SER A 165 -23.09 -22.07 -7.93
C SER A 165 -23.47 -23.44 -7.35
N GLU A 166 -24.30 -24.20 -8.04
CA GLU A 166 -24.83 -25.49 -7.59
C GLU A 166 -23.73 -26.53 -7.29
N HIS A 167 -22.62 -26.49 -8.04
CA HIS A 167 -21.43 -27.31 -7.75
C HIS A 167 -20.82 -26.91 -6.40
N THR A 168 -20.51 -25.63 -6.24
CA THR A 168 -19.89 -25.06 -5.04
C THR A 168 -20.75 -25.27 -3.78
N LEU A 169 -22.07 -25.15 -3.90
CA LEU A 169 -23.00 -25.47 -2.80
C LEU A 169 -22.90 -26.94 -2.40
N ARG A 170 -22.85 -27.88 -3.36
CA ARG A 170 -22.68 -29.31 -3.08
C ARG A 170 -21.33 -29.60 -2.43
N ASP A 171 -20.26 -28.99 -2.92
CA ASP A 171 -18.92 -29.16 -2.36
C ASP A 171 -18.83 -28.65 -0.91
N MET A 172 -19.40 -27.47 -0.64
CA MET A 172 -19.47 -26.94 0.72
C MET A 172 -20.21 -27.91 1.65
N LEU A 173 -21.39 -28.39 1.24
CA LEU A 173 -22.18 -29.34 2.04
C LEU A 173 -21.43 -30.67 2.26
N ALA A 174 -20.73 -31.18 1.23
CA ALA A 174 -19.92 -32.39 1.33
C ALA A 174 -18.74 -32.24 2.31
N LEU A 175 -18.25 -31.01 2.49
CA LEU A 175 -17.22 -30.65 3.46
C LEU A 175 -17.79 -30.32 4.85
N GLY A 176 -19.11 -30.40 5.04
CA GLY A 176 -19.78 -30.02 6.29
C GLY A 176 -19.84 -28.51 6.52
N LEU A 177 -19.60 -27.70 5.49
CA LEU A 177 -19.71 -26.24 5.52
C LEU A 177 -21.13 -25.80 5.18
N SER A 178 -21.63 -24.75 5.84
CA SER A 178 -22.97 -24.21 5.65
C SER A 178 -22.95 -22.99 4.71
N PRO A 179 -23.51 -23.06 3.49
CA PRO A 179 -23.51 -21.93 2.55
C PRO A 179 -24.30 -20.69 3.02
N SER A 180 -25.12 -20.84 4.07
CA SER A 180 -25.85 -19.72 4.69
C SER A 180 -24.97 -18.86 5.60
N LYS A 181 -23.81 -19.37 6.02
CA LYS A 181 -22.86 -18.75 6.95
C LYS A 181 -21.70 -18.11 6.18
N PRO A 182 -21.52 -16.77 6.22
CA PRO A 182 -20.43 -16.10 5.51
C PRO A 182 -19.03 -16.63 5.84
N GLU A 183 -18.79 -17.05 7.08
CA GLU A 183 -17.52 -17.62 7.54
C GLU A 183 -17.19 -18.97 6.88
N ASP A 184 -18.20 -19.79 6.62
CA ASP A 184 -18.05 -21.10 5.97
C ASP A 184 -17.84 -20.92 4.46
N VAL A 185 -18.55 -19.98 3.84
CA VAL A 185 -18.33 -19.57 2.44
C VAL A 185 -16.90 -19.06 2.28
N CYS A 186 -16.47 -18.13 3.14
CA CYS A 186 -15.10 -17.63 3.14
C CYS A 186 -14.08 -18.76 3.29
N THR A 187 -14.31 -19.71 4.20
CA THR A 187 -13.44 -20.89 4.37
C THR A 187 -13.29 -21.69 3.08
N TYR A 188 -14.39 -21.93 2.35
CA TYR A 188 -14.36 -22.60 1.05
C TYR A 188 -13.64 -21.76 -0.02
N THR A 189 -13.96 -20.47 -0.13
CA THR A 189 -13.31 -19.54 -1.07
C THR A 189 -11.79 -19.54 -0.89
N GLN A 190 -11.30 -19.51 0.34
CA GLN A 190 -9.86 -19.51 0.65
C GLN A 190 -9.20 -20.85 0.29
N ARG A 191 -9.92 -21.96 0.42
CA ARG A 191 -9.47 -23.28 -0.05
C ARG A 191 -9.36 -23.32 -1.57
N THR A 192 -10.36 -22.82 -2.28
CA THR A 192 -10.37 -22.74 -3.75
C THR A 192 -9.22 -21.88 -4.26
N LEU A 193 -9.00 -20.72 -3.65
CA LEU A 193 -7.91 -19.82 -4.01
C LEU A 193 -6.54 -20.45 -3.74
N LEU A 194 -6.37 -21.19 -2.65
CA LEU A 194 -5.12 -21.92 -2.38
C LEU A 194 -4.82 -22.95 -3.47
N ASN A 195 -5.82 -23.74 -3.87
CA ASN A 195 -5.68 -24.70 -4.97
C ASN A 195 -5.29 -24.01 -6.29
N TYR A 196 -5.88 -22.84 -6.58
CA TYR A 196 -5.45 -22.01 -7.70
C TYR A 196 -3.96 -21.68 -7.64
N TYR A 197 -3.48 -21.15 -6.51
CA TYR A 197 -2.08 -20.76 -6.34
C TYR A 197 -1.12 -21.94 -6.51
N GLU A 198 -1.44 -23.08 -5.89
CA GLU A 198 -0.63 -24.30 -5.97
C GLU A 198 -0.52 -24.79 -7.41
N ARG A 199 -1.64 -24.90 -8.12
CA ARG A 199 -1.68 -25.44 -9.47
C ARG A 199 -1.05 -24.52 -10.50
N THR A 200 -1.31 -23.22 -10.43
CA THR A 200 -0.74 -22.24 -11.38
C THR A 200 0.76 -22.04 -11.17
N ASN A 201 1.26 -22.09 -9.92
CA ASN A 201 2.71 -22.10 -9.68
C ASN A 201 3.38 -23.38 -10.21
N ALA A 202 2.73 -24.54 -10.04
CA ALA A 202 3.24 -25.79 -10.59
C ALA A 202 3.31 -25.73 -12.12
N ALA A 203 2.25 -25.23 -12.78
CA ALA A 203 2.21 -25.01 -14.23
C ALA A 203 3.33 -24.07 -14.69
N ALA A 204 3.50 -22.91 -14.03
CA ALA A 204 4.53 -21.93 -14.38
C ALA A 204 5.97 -22.43 -14.17
N ARG A 205 6.16 -23.41 -13.28
CA ARG A 205 7.47 -24.01 -12.96
C ARG A 205 7.67 -25.41 -13.57
N SER A 206 6.77 -25.84 -14.45
CA SER A 206 6.78 -27.17 -15.08
C SER A 206 8.04 -27.42 -15.91
N VAL A 207 8.56 -26.38 -16.58
CA VAL A 207 9.77 -26.44 -17.40
C VAL A 207 11.01 -26.01 -16.61
N ARG A 208 10.91 -24.91 -15.85
CA ARG A 208 12.02 -24.33 -15.10
C ARG A 208 11.60 -24.01 -13.66
N LYS A 209 12.21 -24.71 -12.70
CA LYS A 209 11.82 -24.67 -11.27
C LYS A 209 11.94 -23.30 -10.60
N ASP A 210 12.84 -22.45 -11.08
CA ASP A 210 13.10 -21.12 -10.54
C ASP A 210 12.37 -20.00 -11.30
N THR A 211 11.44 -20.32 -12.20
CA THR A 211 10.58 -19.33 -12.87
C THR A 211 9.91 -18.41 -11.84
N PRO A 212 10.15 -17.09 -11.91
CA PRO A 212 9.47 -16.11 -11.08
C PRO A 212 7.98 -16.10 -11.42
N VAL A 213 7.14 -16.04 -10.39
CA VAL A 213 5.69 -15.95 -10.53
C VAL A 213 5.20 -14.80 -9.67
N PHE A 214 4.28 -14.00 -10.19
CA PHE A 214 3.52 -13.01 -9.44
C PHE A 214 2.04 -13.12 -9.81
N HIS A 215 1.19 -13.03 -8.80
CA HIS A 215 -0.26 -13.04 -8.92
C HIS A 215 -0.78 -11.67 -8.48
N ASN A 216 -1.25 -10.88 -9.44
CA ASN A 216 -1.77 -9.55 -9.16
C ASN A 216 -3.18 -9.63 -8.57
N GLY A 217 -3.33 -9.12 -7.35
CA GLY A 217 -4.61 -9.01 -6.64
C GLY A 217 -4.94 -7.58 -6.21
N GLY A 218 -4.20 -6.59 -6.69
CA GLY A 218 -4.35 -5.16 -6.38
C GLY A 218 -3.92 -4.72 -4.97
N HIS A 219 -3.83 -5.65 -4.01
CA HIS A 219 -3.33 -5.39 -2.65
C HIS A 219 -2.48 -6.57 -2.17
N ILE A 220 -1.48 -6.29 -1.33
CA ILE A 220 -0.72 -7.32 -0.61
C ILE A 220 -1.27 -7.38 0.82
N PRO A 221 -2.15 -8.34 1.15
CA PRO A 221 -2.80 -8.37 2.45
C PRO A 221 -1.79 -8.59 3.56
N VAL A 222 -1.93 -7.82 4.64
CA VAL A 222 -1.01 -7.84 5.78
C VAL A 222 -1.16 -9.17 6.52
N GLY A 223 -0.03 -9.88 6.65
CA GLY A 223 0.10 -11.14 7.40
C GLY A 223 -0.37 -12.40 6.66
N ALA A 224 -0.88 -12.28 5.43
CA ALA A 224 -1.43 -13.40 4.63
C ALA A 224 -0.33 -14.27 4.00
N THR A 225 0.68 -14.63 4.79
CA THR A 225 1.91 -15.34 4.37
C THR A 225 1.63 -16.62 3.58
N LYS A 226 0.56 -17.35 3.92
CA LYS A 226 0.12 -18.56 3.21
C LYS A 226 -0.13 -18.31 1.71
N PHE A 227 -0.60 -17.12 1.35
CA PHE A 227 -0.91 -16.74 -0.03
C PHE A 227 0.23 -15.90 -0.61
N ASN A 228 0.69 -14.89 0.13
CA ASN A 228 1.73 -13.97 -0.31
C ASN A 228 3.01 -14.69 -0.75
N PHE A 229 3.35 -15.85 -0.14
CA PHE A 229 4.59 -16.55 -0.45
C PHE A 229 4.55 -17.45 -1.69
N PHE A 230 3.40 -17.60 -2.35
CA PHE A 230 3.37 -18.10 -3.74
C PHE A 230 4.01 -17.09 -4.69
N ASN A 231 3.97 -15.80 -4.36
CA ASN A 231 4.66 -14.78 -5.13
C ASN A 231 6.17 -14.83 -4.89
N SER A 232 6.92 -14.72 -5.99
CA SER A 232 8.39 -14.64 -6.00
C SER A 232 8.92 -13.27 -5.56
N HIS A 233 8.10 -12.23 -5.71
CA HIS A 233 8.32 -10.83 -5.36
C HIS A 233 6.94 -10.16 -5.15
N PHE A 234 6.88 -8.89 -4.76
CA PHE A 234 5.63 -8.13 -4.66
C PHE A 234 5.58 -6.96 -5.64
N GLU A 235 4.46 -6.77 -6.30
CA GLU A 235 4.16 -5.55 -7.03
C GLU A 235 3.03 -4.82 -6.32
N LEU A 236 3.31 -3.59 -5.86
CA LEU A 236 2.39 -2.78 -5.08
C LEU A 236 1.66 -1.82 -6.00
N GLU A 237 0.48 -2.23 -6.48
CA GLU A 237 -0.38 -1.38 -7.29
C GLU A 237 -0.89 -0.19 -6.48
N SER A 238 -0.56 1.03 -6.93
CA SER A 238 -0.90 2.26 -6.23
C SER A 238 -0.85 3.46 -7.17
N LEU A 239 -1.92 3.66 -7.95
CA LEU A 239 -2.08 4.84 -8.80
C LEU A 239 -2.70 5.98 -7.98
N PRO A 240 -1.96 7.04 -7.57
CA PRO A 240 -2.49 8.02 -6.63
C PRO A 240 -3.77 8.70 -7.14
N THR A 241 -3.80 9.03 -8.43
CA THR A 241 -4.94 9.66 -9.13
C THR A 241 -6.06 8.68 -9.52
N GLY A 242 -5.83 7.37 -9.40
CA GLY A 242 -6.83 6.32 -9.64
C GLY A 242 -7.78 6.09 -8.47
N GLY A 243 -7.57 6.81 -7.36
CA GLY A 243 -8.40 6.71 -6.15
C GLY A 243 -7.72 6.03 -4.95
N TRP A 244 -6.44 5.68 -5.07
CA TRP A 244 -5.60 5.21 -3.95
C TRP A 244 -5.09 6.38 -3.09
N GLY A 245 -4.78 7.53 -3.71
CA GLY A 245 -4.15 8.67 -3.04
C GLY A 245 -2.65 8.48 -2.79
N TYR A 246 -1.96 9.55 -2.40
CA TYR A 246 -0.49 9.57 -2.26
C TYR A 246 0.06 8.88 -1.00
N ASP A 247 -0.80 8.51 -0.04
CA ASP A 247 -0.36 7.84 1.18
C ASP A 247 -0.38 6.30 1.06
N HIS A 248 -1.19 5.76 0.15
CA HIS A 248 -1.39 4.32 0.00
C HIS A 248 -0.07 3.58 -0.24
N PHE A 249 0.72 4.04 -1.21
CA PHE A 249 2.00 3.40 -1.52
C PHE A 249 2.96 3.37 -0.33
N ALA A 250 3.07 4.46 0.43
CA ALA A 250 3.96 4.55 1.58
C ALA A 250 3.57 3.54 2.68
N PHE A 251 2.28 3.33 2.90
CA PHE A 251 1.78 2.31 3.83
C PHE A 251 2.16 0.90 3.35
N SER A 252 1.79 0.55 2.11
CA SER A 252 2.00 -0.78 1.55
C SER A 252 3.50 -1.13 1.44
N ALA A 253 4.34 -0.18 1.02
CA ALA A 253 5.79 -0.36 0.94
C ALA A 253 6.43 -0.62 2.33
N ARG A 254 5.95 0.05 3.37
CA ARG A 254 6.41 -0.16 4.75
C ARG A 254 6.01 -1.51 5.33
N TYR A 255 4.96 -2.16 4.81
CA TYR A 255 4.68 -3.57 5.09
C TYR A 255 5.58 -4.48 4.24
N ALA A 256 5.63 -4.29 2.92
CA ALA A 256 6.39 -5.13 2.01
C ALA A 256 7.88 -5.22 2.40
N ALA A 257 8.48 -4.11 2.85
CA ALA A 257 9.86 -4.05 3.31
C ALA A 257 10.14 -4.90 4.58
N THR A 258 9.12 -5.39 5.28
CA THR A 258 9.26 -6.32 6.41
C THR A 258 9.30 -7.79 5.99
N GLN A 259 8.99 -8.08 4.73
CA GLN A 259 8.81 -9.42 4.20
C GLN A 259 10.06 -9.90 3.43
N PRO A 260 10.29 -11.22 3.33
CA PRO A 260 11.48 -11.76 2.67
C PRO A 260 11.29 -11.86 1.14
N ARG A 261 10.86 -10.76 0.50
CA ARG A 261 10.55 -10.66 -0.94
C ARG A 261 10.99 -9.31 -1.47
N ASP A 262 11.52 -9.31 -2.69
CA ASP A 262 11.81 -8.05 -3.38
C ASP A 262 10.48 -7.43 -3.80
N PHE A 263 10.43 -6.12 -4.00
CA PHE A 263 9.19 -5.45 -4.32
C PHE A 263 9.36 -4.18 -5.15
N LEU A 264 8.32 -3.85 -5.91
CA LEU A 264 8.21 -2.63 -6.68
C LEU A 264 6.91 -1.88 -6.37
N GLY A 265 6.90 -0.58 -6.64
CA GLY A 265 5.67 0.20 -6.72
C GLY A 265 5.20 0.30 -8.16
N MET A 266 3.90 0.15 -8.38
CA MET A 266 3.28 0.28 -9.68
C MET A 266 2.36 1.49 -9.70
N THR A 267 2.70 2.46 -10.54
CA THR A 267 1.84 3.58 -10.90
C THR A 267 1.47 3.48 -12.38
N GLY A 268 0.81 4.49 -12.94
CA GLY A 268 0.47 4.56 -14.36
C GLY A 268 0.80 5.93 -14.94
N LYS A 269 1.06 5.95 -16.25
CA LYS A 269 1.17 7.20 -17.03
C LYS A 269 -0.15 7.95 -17.15
N PHE A 270 -1.27 7.32 -16.79
CA PHE A 270 -2.64 7.81 -16.95
C PHE A 270 -2.97 8.99 -16.05
N HIS A 271 -3.89 9.86 -16.49
CA HIS A 271 -4.42 10.90 -15.63
C HIS A 271 -5.16 10.29 -14.43
N THR A 272 -5.95 9.24 -14.64
CA THR A 272 -6.72 8.57 -13.58
C THR A 272 -6.28 7.13 -13.35
N THR A 273 -6.70 6.17 -14.17
CA THR A 273 -6.50 4.73 -13.94
C THR A 273 -6.30 3.94 -15.24
N TRP A 274 -6.17 2.62 -15.14
CA TRP A 274 -6.05 1.68 -16.27
C TRP A 274 -7.19 1.82 -17.28
N GLY A 275 -6.91 1.54 -18.56
CA GLY A 275 -7.89 1.68 -19.64
C GLY A 275 -8.13 3.11 -20.13
N GLU A 276 -7.49 4.12 -19.54
CA GLU A 276 -7.59 5.52 -19.98
C GLU A 276 -6.71 5.78 -21.23
N PHE A 277 -7.20 5.33 -22.40
CA PHE A 277 -6.57 5.63 -23.68
C PHE A 277 -6.49 7.14 -23.91
N GLY A 278 -5.28 7.64 -24.17
CA GLY A 278 -5.02 9.08 -24.31
C GLY A 278 -4.87 9.85 -22.99
N GLY A 279 -4.95 9.18 -21.83
CA GLY A 279 -4.69 9.79 -20.53
C GLY A 279 -3.18 9.99 -20.26
N PHE A 280 -2.82 11.11 -19.64
CA PHE A 280 -1.44 11.45 -19.29
C PHE A 280 -1.32 12.17 -17.94
N LYS A 281 -0.31 11.80 -17.15
CA LYS A 281 0.22 12.61 -16.05
C LYS A 281 1.22 13.65 -16.58
N ARG A 282 1.43 14.68 -15.77
CA ARG A 282 2.57 15.59 -15.94
C ARG A 282 3.87 14.90 -15.54
N PRO A 283 5.03 15.25 -16.13
CA PRO A 283 6.33 14.74 -15.71
C PRO A 283 6.62 14.91 -14.21
N ALA A 284 6.17 16.02 -13.62
CA ALA A 284 6.31 16.28 -12.19
C ALA A 284 5.75 15.14 -11.31
N ALA A 285 4.57 14.61 -11.66
CA ALA A 285 3.95 13.53 -10.92
C ALA A 285 4.76 12.24 -11.00
N LEU A 286 5.17 11.79 -12.19
CA LEU A 286 5.94 10.54 -12.32
C LEU A 286 7.32 10.64 -11.68
N ARG A 287 7.99 11.79 -11.76
CA ARG A 287 9.26 12.04 -11.07
C ARG A 287 9.10 11.90 -9.55
N TYR A 288 8.07 12.52 -8.98
CA TYR A 288 7.75 12.40 -7.55
C TYR A 288 7.36 10.98 -7.15
N GLU A 289 6.50 10.32 -7.94
CA GLU A 289 6.02 8.97 -7.63
C GLU A 289 7.16 7.94 -7.68
N CYS A 290 8.05 8.01 -8.68
CA CYS A 290 9.24 7.15 -8.74
C CYS A 290 10.19 7.44 -7.58
N ALA A 291 10.45 8.72 -7.26
CA ALA A 291 11.22 9.07 -6.08
C ALA A 291 10.62 8.46 -4.79
N GLY A 292 9.29 8.53 -4.65
CA GLY A 292 8.55 7.93 -3.55
C GLY A 292 8.76 6.43 -3.44
N MET A 293 8.77 5.71 -4.58
CA MET A 293 9.12 4.28 -4.65
C MET A 293 10.52 4.02 -4.09
N LEU A 294 11.51 4.77 -4.56
CA LEU A 294 12.89 4.62 -4.12
C LEU A 294 13.08 4.92 -2.63
N ALA A 295 12.43 5.96 -2.11
CA ALA A 295 12.55 6.31 -0.69
C ALA A 295 12.02 5.24 0.26
N TYR A 296 11.13 4.37 -0.18
CA TYR A 296 10.67 3.24 0.62
C TYR A 296 11.36 1.92 0.26
N GLY A 297 12.43 1.96 -0.54
CA GLY A 297 13.25 0.80 -0.94
C GLY A 297 12.67 -0.04 -2.08
N ALA A 298 11.62 0.46 -2.76
CA ALA A 298 10.96 -0.22 -3.86
C ALA A 298 11.63 0.11 -5.20
N LYS A 299 11.41 -0.79 -6.16
CA LYS A 299 11.72 -0.57 -7.59
C LYS A 299 10.51 0.13 -8.23
N CYS A 300 10.62 0.58 -9.47
CA CYS A 300 9.56 1.32 -10.14
C CYS A 300 8.92 0.50 -11.26
N SER A 301 7.60 0.57 -11.36
CA SER A 301 6.83 0.16 -12.53
C SER A 301 5.86 1.27 -12.92
N ILE A 302 5.88 1.67 -14.18
CA ILE A 302 4.92 2.63 -14.75
C ILE A 302 4.08 1.87 -15.77
N GLY A 303 2.77 1.81 -15.51
CA GLY A 303 1.77 1.34 -16.44
C GLY A 303 1.70 2.20 -17.68
N ASP A 304 1.76 1.56 -18.84
CA ASP A 304 1.41 2.10 -20.14
C ASP A 304 0.23 1.29 -20.70
N GLN A 305 -0.41 1.80 -21.75
CA GLN A 305 -1.40 1.08 -22.53
C GLN A 305 -0.97 1.10 -23.99
N LEU A 306 -0.57 -0.06 -24.52
CA LEU A 306 -0.19 -0.15 -25.92
C LEU A 306 -1.42 0.05 -26.81
N HIS A 307 -1.29 0.87 -27.85
CA HIS A 307 -2.37 1.00 -28.82
C HIS A 307 -2.58 -0.34 -29.55
N PRO A 308 -3.84 -0.81 -29.78
CA PRO A 308 -4.13 -2.13 -30.39
C PRO A 308 -3.35 -2.47 -31.68
N ASN A 309 -3.07 -1.47 -32.51
CA ASN A 309 -2.26 -1.65 -33.72
C ASN A 309 -0.75 -1.90 -33.46
N GLY A 310 -0.27 -1.87 -32.23
CA GLY A 310 1.11 -2.15 -31.83
C GLY A 310 2.10 -0.99 -31.95
N ASP A 311 1.64 0.24 -32.24
CA ASP A 311 2.51 1.42 -32.31
C ASP A 311 2.83 1.96 -30.90
N MET A 312 4.11 2.28 -30.66
CA MET A 312 4.55 2.81 -29.38
C MET A 312 4.30 4.31 -29.31
N ASN A 313 3.81 4.79 -28.17
CA ASN A 313 3.56 6.21 -27.96
C ASN A 313 4.87 6.93 -27.54
N VAL A 314 5.46 7.70 -28.44
CA VAL A 314 6.71 8.43 -28.19
C VAL A 314 6.61 9.39 -26.99
N ASP A 315 5.47 10.04 -26.79
CA ASP A 315 5.28 10.96 -25.67
C ASP A 315 5.21 10.22 -24.33
N THR A 316 4.60 9.02 -24.30
CA THR A 316 4.66 8.14 -23.13
C THR A 316 6.11 7.80 -22.75
N TYR A 317 6.94 7.37 -23.70
CA TYR A 317 8.31 6.94 -23.38
C TYR A 317 9.25 8.12 -23.08
N LYS A 318 9.02 9.30 -23.64
CA LYS A 318 9.69 10.54 -23.17
C LYS A 318 9.31 10.89 -21.74
N LEU A 319 8.03 10.76 -21.40
CA LEU A 319 7.49 11.03 -20.07
C LEU A 319 8.05 10.04 -19.02
N ILE A 320 8.05 8.74 -19.33
CA ILE A 320 8.66 7.69 -18.51
C ILE A 320 10.16 7.90 -18.37
N GLY A 321 10.86 8.17 -19.49
CA GLY A 321 12.30 8.38 -19.52
C GLY A 321 12.77 9.53 -18.64
N ALA A 322 11.99 10.61 -18.54
CA ALA A 322 12.29 11.72 -17.64
C ALA A 322 12.35 11.31 -16.16
N ALA A 323 11.52 10.36 -15.74
CA ALA A 323 11.56 9.81 -14.38
C ALA A 323 12.62 8.71 -14.23
N TYR A 324 12.79 7.84 -15.24
CA TYR A 324 13.70 6.70 -15.17
C TYR A 324 15.17 7.03 -15.38
N ALA A 325 15.51 8.12 -16.09
CA ALA A 325 16.88 8.65 -16.09
C ALA A 325 17.32 9.04 -14.65
N GLU A 326 16.38 9.59 -13.88
CA GLU A 326 16.57 9.93 -12.48
C GLU A 326 16.68 8.69 -11.57
N VAL A 327 15.93 7.62 -11.86
CA VAL A 327 16.06 6.34 -11.15
C VAL A 327 17.41 5.71 -11.45
N GLU A 328 17.80 5.63 -12.73
CA GLU A 328 19.06 5.04 -13.20
C GLU A 328 20.28 5.67 -12.51
N ALA A 329 20.31 7.01 -12.43
CA ALA A 329 21.39 7.72 -11.76
C ALA A 329 21.48 7.42 -10.24
N ARG A 330 20.42 6.91 -9.63
CA ARG A 330 20.32 6.65 -8.18
C ARG A 330 20.51 5.20 -7.80
N GLU A 331 20.47 4.26 -8.75
CA GLU A 331 20.62 2.80 -8.56
C GLU A 331 21.73 2.38 -7.58
N PRO A 332 22.94 2.99 -7.58
CA PRO A 332 24.01 2.60 -6.66
C PRO A 332 23.65 2.68 -5.17
N TRP A 333 22.77 3.61 -4.78
CA TRP A 333 22.42 3.88 -3.38
C TRP A 333 21.12 3.19 -2.91
N ILE A 334 20.33 2.65 -3.84
CA ILE A 334 18.96 2.16 -3.57
C ILE A 334 18.83 0.64 -3.70
N ASP A 335 19.86 -0.06 -4.19
CA ASP A 335 19.87 -1.53 -4.21
C ASP A 335 20.26 -2.14 -2.85
N ASN A 336 19.65 -3.28 -2.52
CA ASN A 336 19.89 -4.05 -1.29
C ASN A 336 19.78 -3.26 0.03
N VAL A 337 18.86 -2.29 0.05
CA VAL A 337 18.62 -1.43 1.21
C VAL A 337 17.64 -2.06 2.22
N ARG A 338 17.72 -1.63 3.48
CA ARG A 338 16.81 -2.03 4.57
C ARG A 338 16.31 -0.82 5.33
N PRO A 339 15.00 -0.71 5.62
CA PRO A 339 14.47 0.44 6.35
C PRO A 339 14.99 0.48 7.79
N VAL A 340 15.34 1.69 8.25
CA VAL A 340 15.70 1.98 9.64
C VAL A 340 14.53 2.69 10.31
N ALA A 341 13.87 1.99 11.23
CA ALA A 341 12.70 2.49 11.94
C ALA A 341 12.69 2.00 13.39
N ARG A 342 12.34 2.91 14.30
CA ARG A 342 12.19 2.68 15.74
C ARG A 342 10.71 2.54 16.18
N ILE A 343 9.79 2.83 15.27
CA ILE A 343 8.33 2.77 15.50
C ILE A 343 7.74 1.64 14.65
N GLY A 344 6.92 0.79 15.27
CA GLY A 344 6.12 -0.23 14.59
C GLY A 344 4.63 0.09 14.66
N LEU A 345 3.95 0.08 13.52
CA LEU A 345 2.49 0.18 13.42
C LEU A 345 1.92 -1.22 13.20
N VAL A 346 1.21 -1.78 14.18
CA VAL A 346 0.59 -3.09 14.00
C VAL A 346 -0.76 -2.92 13.31
N SER A 347 -0.86 -3.46 12.09
CA SER A 347 -2.02 -3.27 11.24
C SER A 347 -3.28 -3.87 11.87
N THR A 348 -4.40 -3.17 11.63
CA THR A 348 -5.74 -3.59 12.05
C THR A 348 -6.47 -4.41 11.00
N GLU A 349 -5.81 -4.78 9.89
CA GLU A 349 -6.39 -5.74 8.93
C GLU A 349 -6.81 -7.00 9.68
N SER A 350 -8.13 -7.18 9.82
CA SER A 350 -8.73 -8.29 10.56
C SER A 350 -8.35 -9.62 9.93
N ASN A 351 -8.16 -10.68 10.72
CA ASN A 351 -7.93 -12.05 10.24
C ASN A 351 -6.83 -12.15 9.14
N GLN A 352 -5.65 -11.66 9.50
CA GLN A 352 -4.46 -11.54 8.64
C GLN A 352 -4.02 -12.84 7.95
N LYS A 353 -4.58 -14.00 8.33
CA LYS A 353 -4.25 -15.30 7.72
C LYS A 353 -4.92 -15.54 6.37
N LEU A 354 -5.92 -14.74 6.00
CA LEU A 354 -6.70 -14.92 4.78
C LEU A 354 -6.23 -14.01 3.65
N ALA A 355 -6.33 -14.49 2.40
CA ALA A 355 -6.24 -13.65 1.22
C ALA A 355 -7.44 -12.68 1.13
N ARG A 356 -7.22 -11.51 0.54
CA ARG A 356 -8.19 -10.41 0.45
C ARG A 356 -7.93 -9.60 -0.82
N GLY A 357 -8.95 -8.86 -1.27
CA GLY A 357 -8.81 -7.84 -2.32
C GLY A 357 -8.56 -6.43 -1.77
N HIS A 358 -8.40 -5.47 -2.69
CA HIS A 358 -8.07 -4.07 -2.40
C HIS A 358 -9.14 -3.28 -1.61
N GLU A 359 -10.40 -3.74 -1.57
CA GLU A 359 -11.50 -3.05 -0.85
C GLU A 359 -11.40 -3.13 0.69
N THR A 360 -10.37 -3.79 1.23
CA THR A 360 -10.27 -4.14 2.65
C THR A 360 -9.40 -3.21 3.50
N VAL A 361 -9.00 -2.04 2.97
CA VAL A 361 -8.09 -1.11 3.67
C VAL A 361 -8.73 -0.53 4.93
N SER A 362 -7.99 -0.53 6.03
CA SER A 362 -8.44 0.03 7.30
C SER A 362 -8.21 1.54 7.38
N ARG A 363 -9.30 2.29 7.63
CA ARG A 363 -9.21 3.75 7.88
C ARG A 363 -8.37 4.10 9.10
N ALA A 364 -8.34 3.22 10.11
CA ALA A 364 -7.51 3.43 11.30
C ALA A 364 -6.02 3.29 10.97
N ASP A 365 -5.67 2.30 10.14
CA ASP A 365 -4.29 2.11 9.65
C ASP A 365 -3.85 3.32 8.80
N GLU A 366 -4.69 3.74 7.84
CA GLU A 366 -4.42 4.92 7.01
C GLU A 366 -4.25 6.20 7.86
N GLY A 367 -5.11 6.39 8.86
CA GLY A 367 -5.05 7.54 9.76
C GLY A 367 -3.78 7.57 10.60
N ALA A 368 -3.41 6.44 11.21
CA ALA A 368 -2.18 6.31 11.99
C ALA A 368 -0.94 6.51 11.12
N ALA A 369 -0.89 5.84 9.96
CA ALA A 369 0.21 5.98 9.01
C ALA A 369 0.35 7.41 8.51
N ARG A 370 -0.75 8.09 8.15
CA ARG A 370 -0.74 9.48 7.70
C ARG A 370 -0.16 10.42 8.76
N MET A 371 -0.57 10.28 10.02
CA MET A 371 0.00 11.09 11.12
C MET A 371 1.51 10.89 11.25
N LEU A 372 2.00 9.65 11.14
CA LEU A 372 3.44 9.35 11.21
C LEU A 372 4.20 9.87 9.99
N LEU A 373 3.61 9.81 8.80
CA LEU A 373 4.19 10.35 7.56
C LEU A 373 4.32 11.87 7.61
N GLU A 374 3.28 12.58 8.04
CA GLU A 374 3.26 14.05 8.12
C GLU A 374 4.13 14.62 9.23
N THR A 375 4.46 13.81 10.24
CA THR A 375 5.43 14.13 11.30
C THR A 375 6.83 13.62 11.00
N HIS A 376 7.03 13.06 9.80
CA HIS A 376 8.31 12.58 9.27
C HIS A 376 8.99 11.50 10.12
N LEU A 377 8.21 10.75 10.89
CA LEU A 377 8.72 9.70 11.75
C LEU A 377 8.91 8.39 10.97
N PRO A 378 10.12 7.79 10.89
CA PRO A 378 10.31 6.49 10.27
C PRO A 378 9.60 5.37 11.04
N PHE A 379 8.72 4.63 10.36
CA PHE A 379 7.98 3.49 10.92
C PHE A 379 7.93 2.28 9.98
N LEU A 380 7.54 1.13 10.50
CA LEU A 380 7.22 -0.07 9.71
C LEU A 380 5.81 -0.55 10.01
N VAL A 381 5.13 -1.09 9.00
CA VAL A 381 3.82 -1.73 9.17
C VAL A 381 4.05 -3.21 9.47
N LEU A 382 3.41 -3.69 10.54
CA LEU A 382 3.64 -5.00 11.12
C LEU A 382 2.36 -5.84 11.07
N ASP A 383 2.53 -7.11 10.70
CA ASP A 383 1.53 -8.14 10.97
C ASP A 383 1.59 -8.60 12.45
N GLU A 384 0.61 -9.39 12.87
CA GLU A 384 0.48 -9.89 14.25
C GLU A 384 1.68 -10.76 14.69
N ASN A 385 2.39 -11.36 13.73
CA ASN A 385 3.49 -12.29 13.97
C ASN A 385 4.85 -11.60 14.02
N ALA A 386 5.00 -10.43 13.40
CA ALA A 386 6.25 -9.67 13.33
C ALA A 386 6.88 -9.40 14.70
N LYS A 387 8.18 -9.64 14.87
CA LYS A 387 8.84 -9.44 16.17
C LYS A 387 8.94 -7.95 16.55
N TRP A 388 8.89 -7.65 17.85
CA TRP A 388 8.86 -6.27 18.38
C TRP A 388 10.16 -5.82 19.05
N ASP A 389 11.14 -6.69 19.19
CA ASP A 389 12.40 -6.45 19.93
C ASP A 389 13.26 -5.31 19.38
N ARG A 390 13.07 -4.94 18.10
CA ARG A 390 13.79 -3.85 17.44
C ARG A 390 13.12 -2.47 17.53
N PHE A 391 11.92 -2.39 18.11
CA PHE A 391 11.15 -1.14 18.16
C PHE A 391 11.11 -0.60 19.58
N ASP A 392 11.18 0.73 19.71
CA ASP A 392 10.99 1.41 20.99
C ASP A 392 9.50 1.67 21.26
N LEU A 393 8.73 1.91 20.20
CA LEU A 393 7.31 2.22 20.24
C LEU A 393 6.52 1.31 19.30
N ILE A 394 5.45 0.71 19.82
CA ILE A 394 4.43 0.03 19.04
C ILE A 394 3.13 0.83 19.09
N VAL A 395 2.54 1.06 17.92
CA VAL A 395 1.27 1.78 17.74
C VAL A 395 0.17 0.77 17.42
N PHE A 396 -0.93 0.82 18.19
CA PHE A 396 -2.17 0.12 17.90
C PHE A 396 -3.27 1.09 17.48
N PRO A 397 -3.74 1.04 16.22
CA PRO A 397 -4.84 1.88 15.79
C PRO A 397 -6.16 1.50 16.46
N ASP A 398 -7.14 2.40 16.46
CA ASP A 398 -8.35 2.29 17.28
C ASP A 398 -9.25 1.08 16.98
N SER A 399 -9.16 0.51 15.77
CA SER A 399 -9.87 -0.71 15.38
C SER A 399 -9.07 -2.00 15.64
N PHE A 400 -7.89 -1.94 16.25
CA PHE A 400 -7.08 -3.12 16.55
C PHE A 400 -7.77 -4.04 17.56
N VAL A 401 -7.74 -5.35 17.32
CA VAL A 401 -8.34 -6.35 18.21
C VAL A 401 -7.26 -7.21 18.84
N LEU A 402 -7.20 -7.20 20.17
CA LEU A 402 -6.25 -7.98 20.94
C LEU A 402 -6.63 -9.47 20.98
N THR A 403 -5.71 -10.32 20.53
CA THR A 403 -5.77 -11.77 20.74
C THR A 403 -4.99 -12.17 21.99
N PRO A 404 -5.22 -13.36 22.58
CA PRO A 404 -4.41 -13.84 23.70
C PRO A 404 -2.90 -13.82 23.43
N ALA A 405 -2.49 -14.15 22.20
CA ALA A 405 -1.09 -14.11 21.78
C ALA A 405 -0.54 -12.68 21.75
N THR A 406 -1.30 -11.74 21.18
CA THR A 406 -0.89 -10.32 21.13
C THR A 406 -0.85 -9.68 22.51
N ILE A 407 -1.77 -10.05 23.42
CA ILE A 407 -1.75 -9.59 24.82
C ILE A 407 -0.46 -10.06 25.51
N ALA A 408 -0.10 -11.34 25.37
CA ALA A 408 1.12 -11.89 25.96
C ALA A 408 2.37 -11.18 25.41
N LYS A 409 2.39 -10.94 24.09
CA LYS A 409 3.47 -10.23 23.40
C LYS A 409 3.61 -8.78 23.87
N ALA A 410 2.50 -8.05 24.01
CA ALA A 410 2.49 -6.68 24.52
C ALA A 410 2.93 -6.58 25.97
N LYS A 411 2.48 -7.49 26.84
CA LYS A 411 2.96 -7.57 28.22
C LYS A 411 4.46 -7.81 28.30
N LYS A 412 4.99 -8.73 27.48
CA LYS A 412 6.43 -8.99 27.39
C LYS A 412 7.20 -7.76 26.90
N PHE A 413 6.68 -7.08 25.88
CA PHE A 413 7.31 -5.89 25.30
C PHE A 413 7.38 -4.74 26.32
N LEU A 414 6.27 -4.46 27.01
CA LEU A 414 6.21 -3.47 28.10
C LEU A 414 7.15 -3.82 29.25
N ALA A 415 7.23 -5.10 29.64
CA ALA A 415 8.14 -5.57 30.69
C ALA A 415 9.63 -5.41 30.29
N GLY A 416 9.94 -5.46 29.00
CA GLY A 416 11.26 -5.16 28.44
C GLY A 416 11.57 -3.67 28.29
N GLY A 417 10.67 -2.76 28.71
CA GLY A 417 10.85 -1.31 28.59
C GLY A 417 10.25 -0.69 27.33
N GLY A 418 9.68 -1.49 26.44
CA GLY A 418 8.99 -1.03 25.24
C GLY A 418 7.76 -0.17 25.56
N LYS A 419 7.33 0.63 24.59
CA LYS A 419 6.30 1.66 24.75
C LYS A 419 5.11 1.39 23.85
N LEU A 420 3.89 1.69 24.31
CA LEU A 420 2.67 1.55 23.51
C LEU A 420 1.97 2.90 23.33
N LEU A 421 1.57 3.17 22.09
CA LEU A 421 0.58 4.19 21.76
C LEU A 421 -0.67 3.49 21.23
N ALA A 422 -1.83 3.78 21.80
CA ALA A 422 -3.08 3.18 21.38
C ALA A 422 -4.23 4.20 21.38
N ALA A 423 -5.32 3.85 20.72
CA ALA A 423 -6.53 4.66 20.69
C ALA A 423 -7.78 3.80 20.77
N GLY A 424 -8.92 4.40 21.11
CA GLY A 424 -10.23 3.77 21.08
C GLY A 424 -10.26 2.40 21.77
N GLY A 425 -10.76 1.40 21.03
CA GLY A 425 -10.94 0.05 21.54
C GLY A 425 -9.68 -0.82 21.58
N ALA A 426 -8.53 -0.32 21.11
CA ALA A 426 -7.35 -1.14 20.81
C ALA A 426 -6.75 -1.91 22.01
N LEU A 427 -6.91 -1.41 23.23
CA LEU A 427 -6.40 -2.04 24.45
C LEU A 427 -7.45 -2.84 25.23
N LEU A 428 -8.68 -2.92 24.70
CA LEU A 428 -9.78 -3.63 25.33
C LEU A 428 -9.73 -5.13 25.02
N ASN A 429 -10.41 -5.92 25.85
CA ASN A 429 -10.73 -7.31 25.53
C ASN A 429 -11.73 -7.40 24.37
N ALA A 430 -11.89 -8.61 23.81
CA ALA A 430 -12.67 -8.84 22.58
C ALA A 430 -14.15 -8.39 22.68
N ASP A 431 -14.77 -8.52 23.85
CA ASP A 431 -16.13 -8.07 24.16
C ASP A 431 -16.22 -6.60 24.60
N LYS A 432 -15.07 -5.90 24.67
CA LYS A 432 -14.95 -4.47 25.02
C LYS A 432 -15.48 -4.11 26.42
N SER A 433 -15.49 -5.07 27.34
CA SER A 433 -15.97 -4.89 28.72
C SER A 433 -14.90 -4.40 29.69
N ALA A 434 -13.62 -4.58 29.38
CA ALA A 434 -12.49 -4.15 30.21
C ALA A 434 -11.19 -3.97 29.41
N PHE A 435 -10.20 -3.29 30.00
CA PHE A 435 -8.85 -3.24 29.45
C PHE A 435 -8.15 -4.60 29.60
N ALA A 436 -7.70 -5.18 28.49
CA ALA A 436 -6.81 -6.35 28.48
C ALA A 436 -5.34 -5.96 28.72
N ILE A 437 -4.99 -4.71 28.37
CA ILE A 437 -3.73 -4.05 28.68
C ILE A 437 -4.09 -2.73 29.37
N ASP A 438 -3.67 -2.54 30.61
CA ASP A 438 -4.05 -1.38 31.43
C ASP A 438 -3.29 -0.11 31.00
N PRO A 439 -3.97 0.93 30.46
CA PRO A 439 -3.34 2.20 30.09
C PRO A 439 -3.23 3.18 31.28
N GLY A 440 -3.31 2.66 32.51
CA GLY A 440 -3.43 3.44 33.73
C GLY A 440 -4.86 3.94 33.97
N ALA A 441 -5.89 3.21 33.54
CA ALA A 441 -7.26 3.66 33.74
C ALA A 441 -8.26 2.50 33.83
N LYS A 442 -9.32 2.70 34.62
CA LYS A 442 -10.46 1.77 34.68
C LYS A 442 -11.53 2.21 33.68
N LEU A 443 -11.96 1.28 32.83
CA LEU A 443 -13.10 1.50 31.92
C LEU A 443 -14.41 1.63 32.72
N LEU A 444 -15.21 2.64 32.37
CA LEU A 444 -16.54 2.88 32.92
C LEU A 444 -17.66 2.66 31.90
N GLY A 445 -17.35 2.75 30.60
CA GLY A 445 -18.32 2.56 29.52
C GLY A 445 -17.99 3.41 28.29
N ARG A 446 -19.03 3.80 27.55
CA ARG A 446 -18.97 4.75 26.45
C ARG A 446 -19.67 6.05 26.86
N SER A 447 -19.19 7.17 26.36
CA SER A 447 -19.83 8.46 26.58
C SER A 447 -21.13 8.54 25.80
N ASP A 448 -22.16 9.13 26.37
CA ASP A 448 -23.38 9.45 25.64
C ASP A 448 -23.22 10.73 24.80
N SER A 449 -22.12 11.48 24.93
CA SER A 449 -21.86 12.73 24.17
C SER A 449 -21.19 12.45 22.82
N ASP A 450 -21.73 13.02 21.73
CA ASP A 450 -21.10 13.10 20.40
C ASP A 450 -21.58 14.37 19.67
N PRO A 451 -20.69 15.34 19.37
CA PRO A 451 -19.24 15.28 19.54
C PRO A 451 -18.77 15.53 20.99
N ASP A 452 -17.47 15.29 21.18
CA ASP A 452 -16.70 15.74 22.33
C ASP A 452 -15.70 16.84 21.91
N TYR A 453 -14.93 17.34 22.88
CA TYR A 453 -13.87 18.31 22.64
C TYR A 453 -12.59 17.92 23.36
N LEU A 454 -11.47 17.95 22.62
CA LEU A 454 -10.10 17.76 23.11
C LEU A 454 -9.55 19.08 23.65
N VAL A 455 -8.96 19.04 24.83
CA VAL A 455 -8.37 20.23 25.49
C VAL A 455 -6.91 19.97 25.82
N ALA A 456 -6.03 20.85 25.34
CA ALA A 456 -4.59 20.76 25.58
C ALA A 456 -4.24 20.98 27.05
N THR A 457 -3.26 20.23 27.54
CA THR A 457 -2.73 20.35 28.91
C THR A 457 -1.30 20.89 28.89
N ALA A 458 -0.71 21.07 30.08
CA ALA A 458 0.72 21.37 30.20
C ALA A 458 1.62 20.27 29.61
N LEU A 459 1.10 19.05 29.42
CA LEU A 459 1.82 17.94 28.82
C LEU A 459 1.83 17.98 27.29
N THR A 460 1.06 18.87 26.67
CA THR A 460 1.01 19.02 25.22
C THR A 460 1.44 20.43 24.82
N PRO A 461 2.66 20.88 25.18
CA PRO A 461 3.08 22.26 24.99
C PRO A 461 3.22 22.66 23.52
N ALA A 462 3.46 21.71 22.61
CA ALA A 462 3.56 21.97 21.18
C ALA A 462 2.20 22.13 20.48
N VAL A 463 1.08 21.75 21.11
CA VAL A 463 -0.26 21.95 20.55
C VAL A 463 -0.61 23.44 20.61
N SER A 464 -0.78 24.06 19.44
CA SER A 464 -0.95 25.51 19.30
C SER A 464 -2.29 26.02 19.84
N ILE A 465 -3.35 25.21 19.76
CA ILE A 465 -4.69 25.59 20.18
C ILE A 465 -4.96 25.10 21.61
N ARG A 466 -5.21 26.04 22.52
CA ARG A 466 -5.54 25.75 23.94
C ARG A 466 -7.03 25.65 24.21
N SER A 467 -7.85 26.25 23.36
CA SER A 467 -9.31 26.13 23.43
C SER A 467 -9.77 24.71 23.09
N PRO A 468 -10.98 24.30 23.53
CA PRO A 468 -11.55 23.00 23.19
C PRO A 468 -11.67 22.79 21.68
N VAL A 469 -11.15 21.66 21.18
CA VAL A 469 -11.15 21.28 19.77
C VAL A 469 -12.11 20.13 19.55
N VAL A 470 -13.12 20.32 18.72
CA VAL A 470 -14.15 19.31 18.46
C VAL A 470 -13.54 18.00 17.94
N ILE A 471 -14.07 16.87 18.42
CA ILE A 471 -13.81 15.52 17.92
C ILE A 471 -15.11 14.72 17.89
N HIS A 472 -15.39 14.12 16.74
CA HIS A 472 -16.58 13.28 16.53
C HIS A 472 -16.34 11.83 16.94
N GLY A 473 -17.43 11.15 17.28
CA GLY A 473 -17.44 9.78 17.77
C GLY A 473 -17.24 9.76 19.28
N ALA A 474 -18.21 9.17 19.99
CA ALA A 474 -18.19 9.08 21.44
C ALA A 474 -16.88 8.51 22.02
N ALA A 475 -16.36 9.15 23.08
CA ALA A 475 -15.23 8.64 23.85
C ALA A 475 -15.56 7.35 24.62
N TYR A 476 -14.53 6.57 24.95
CA TYR A 476 -14.59 5.67 26.10
C TYR A 476 -14.52 6.45 27.42
N GLU A 477 -15.46 6.19 28.33
CA GLU A 477 -15.45 6.78 29.67
C GLU A 477 -14.48 6.02 30.57
N VAL A 478 -13.57 6.72 31.22
CA VAL A 478 -12.55 6.11 32.07
C VAL A 478 -12.32 6.85 33.37
N LYS A 479 -11.88 6.12 34.39
CA LYS A 479 -11.35 6.68 35.64
C LYS A 479 -9.84 6.43 35.69
N PRO A 480 -8.99 7.48 35.57
CA PRO A 480 -7.54 7.34 35.72
C PRO A 480 -7.15 6.79 37.09
N THR A 481 -6.08 6.00 37.13
CA THR A 481 -5.45 5.58 38.39
C THR A 481 -4.58 6.70 38.98
N VAL A 482 -4.16 6.56 40.24
CA VAL A 482 -3.36 7.59 40.95
C VAL A 482 -2.03 7.91 40.26
N LYS A 483 -1.43 6.94 39.53
CA LYS A 483 -0.14 7.12 38.85
C LYS A 483 -0.29 7.64 37.41
N THR A 484 -1.51 7.90 36.96
CA THR A 484 -1.81 8.25 35.58
C THR A 484 -1.85 9.74 35.40
N ARG A 485 -1.12 10.23 34.40
CA ARG A 485 -1.17 11.61 33.97
C ARG A 485 -2.26 11.77 32.91
N VAL A 486 -2.99 12.88 32.97
CA VAL A 486 -3.95 13.26 31.91
C VAL A 486 -3.17 14.00 30.83
N LEU A 487 -2.98 13.35 29.68
CA LEU A 487 -2.28 13.94 28.54
C LEU A 487 -3.16 14.98 27.85
N VAL A 488 -4.43 14.63 27.62
CA VAL A 488 -5.43 15.48 26.96
C VAL A 488 -6.70 15.48 27.81
N GLU A 489 -7.16 16.67 28.16
CA GLU A 489 -8.44 16.87 28.83
C GLU A 489 -9.59 16.74 27.84
N ARG A 490 -10.80 16.45 28.34
CA ARG A 490 -12.00 16.35 27.53
C ARG A 490 -13.10 17.25 28.08
N ARG A 491 -13.93 17.76 27.18
CA ARG A 491 -15.25 18.30 27.50
C ARG A 491 -16.32 17.63 26.64
N THR A 492 -17.50 17.44 27.21
CA THR A 492 -18.69 16.98 26.47
C THR A 492 -19.41 18.16 25.85
N ALA A 493 -20.30 17.94 24.88
CA ALA A 493 -21.24 18.97 24.45
C ALA A 493 -22.30 19.24 25.54
N TYR A 494 -22.98 20.38 25.47
CA TYR A 494 -24.15 20.66 26.33
C TYR A 494 -25.28 19.63 26.13
N PHE A 495 -25.49 19.20 24.89
CA PHE A 495 -26.43 18.17 24.50
C PHE A 495 -26.03 17.63 23.12
N ASN A 496 -26.44 16.39 22.83
CA ASN A 496 -26.36 15.87 21.47
C ASN A 496 -27.41 16.54 20.59
N ARG A 497 -27.07 16.72 19.32
CA ARG A 497 -28.02 17.27 18.37
C ARG A 497 -29.17 16.30 18.13
N THR A 498 -30.39 16.76 18.37
CA THR A 498 -31.65 16.09 18.02
C THR A 498 -32.59 17.10 17.35
N TRP A 499 -33.83 16.70 17.02
CA TRP A 499 -34.82 17.63 16.49
C TRP A 499 -35.32 18.60 17.58
N GLU A 500 -35.34 18.16 18.84
CA GLU A 500 -35.66 18.99 20.01
C GLU A 500 -34.49 19.89 20.44
N HIS A 501 -33.26 19.39 20.30
CA HIS A 501 -32.07 20.04 20.82
C HIS A 501 -31.06 20.31 19.70
N PHE A 502 -31.00 21.53 19.21
CA PHE A 502 -30.00 21.94 18.23
C PHE A 502 -29.40 23.30 18.56
N CYS A 503 -28.15 23.49 18.15
CA CYS A 503 -27.43 24.75 18.30
C CYS A 503 -26.62 24.98 17.02
N SER A 504 -26.73 26.17 16.43
CA SER A 504 -26.04 26.52 15.19
C SER A 504 -26.26 25.47 14.07
N HIS A 505 -25.32 25.40 13.14
CA HIS A 505 -25.41 24.59 11.92
C HIS A 505 -25.04 23.12 12.14
N GLN A 506 -24.31 22.76 13.20
CA GLN A 506 -23.73 21.42 13.35
C GLN A 506 -23.94 20.78 14.72
N HIS A 507 -23.42 21.35 15.81
CA HIS A 507 -23.47 20.73 17.14
C HIS A 507 -23.46 21.79 18.26
N ALA A 508 -23.85 21.39 19.46
CA ALA A 508 -23.79 22.25 20.64
C ALA A 508 -22.33 22.50 21.08
N PRO A 509 -22.00 23.67 21.65
CA PRO A 509 -20.66 23.98 22.16
C PRO A 509 -20.27 23.09 23.35
N ASP A 510 -19.01 23.18 23.78
CA ASP A 510 -18.50 22.44 24.92
C ASP A 510 -19.15 22.91 26.23
N SER A 511 -19.58 21.94 27.05
CA SER A 511 -20.05 22.19 28.41
C SER A 511 -18.86 22.45 29.34
N PRO A 512 -18.94 23.45 30.25
CA PRO A 512 -17.93 23.68 31.29
C PRO A 512 -17.77 22.54 32.31
N SER A 513 -18.67 21.54 32.29
CA SER A 513 -18.61 20.38 33.17
C SER A 513 -17.35 19.53 32.93
N LYS A 514 -16.75 19.04 34.02
CA LYS A 514 -15.64 18.08 33.92
C LYS A 514 -16.14 16.76 33.30
N ALA A 515 -15.34 16.21 32.40
CA ALA A 515 -15.55 14.90 31.80
C ALA A 515 -14.34 13.98 32.08
N ALA A 516 -14.49 12.67 31.86
CA ALA A 516 -13.34 11.76 31.83
C ALA A 516 -12.31 12.22 30.78
N PRO A 517 -11.00 12.04 30.99
CA PRO A 517 -9.98 12.55 30.09
C PRO A 517 -10.06 11.94 28.69
N ALA A 518 -9.61 12.71 27.69
CA ALA A 518 -9.55 12.26 26.30
C ALA A 518 -8.29 11.44 26.01
N ALA A 519 -7.23 11.61 26.80
CA ALA A 519 -6.05 10.74 26.72
C ALA A 519 -5.35 10.58 28.08
N THR A 520 -4.87 9.37 28.33
CA THR A 520 -4.07 9.02 29.51
C THR A 520 -2.62 8.75 29.13
N LEU A 521 -1.71 9.00 30.08
CA LEU A 521 -0.29 8.74 29.95
C LEU A 521 0.26 8.10 31.22
N THR A 522 0.95 6.98 31.04
CA THR A 522 1.82 6.35 32.03
C THR A 522 3.27 6.45 31.58
N ALA A 523 4.21 5.83 32.30
CA ALA A 523 5.60 5.78 31.85
C ALA A 523 5.79 5.05 30.52
N ASN A 524 4.93 4.06 30.20
CA ASN A 524 5.12 3.20 29.03
C ASN A 524 3.93 3.17 28.06
N ILE A 525 2.80 3.78 28.40
CA ILE A 525 1.57 3.71 27.58
C ILE A 525 0.93 5.08 27.50
N ALA A 526 0.63 5.52 26.27
CA ALA A 526 -0.31 6.59 26.00
C ALA A 526 -1.54 6.00 25.30
N TRP A 527 -2.73 6.39 25.74
CA TRP A 527 -4.00 5.91 25.18
C TRP A 527 -5.00 7.03 24.99
N PHE A 528 -5.59 7.13 23.81
CA PHE A 528 -6.66 8.06 23.47
C PHE A 528 -8.03 7.39 23.60
N ALA A 529 -8.97 8.06 24.27
CA ALA A 529 -10.33 7.56 24.51
C ALA A 529 -11.21 7.56 23.25
N HIS A 530 -10.85 8.36 22.25
CA HIS A 530 -11.51 8.44 20.95
C HIS A 530 -10.83 7.54 19.93
N ASP A 531 -11.56 7.21 18.86
CA ASP A 531 -11.04 6.51 17.68
C ASP A 531 -10.19 7.46 16.81
N ILE A 532 -9.18 8.10 17.40
CA ILE A 532 -8.53 9.32 16.87
C ILE A 532 -7.87 9.10 15.51
N PHE A 533 -7.37 7.90 15.21
CA PHE A 533 -6.76 7.63 13.90
C PHE A 533 -7.82 7.53 12.81
N THR A 534 -8.90 6.77 13.06
CA THR A 534 -10.07 6.75 12.17
C THR A 534 -10.65 8.16 11.98
N ARG A 535 -10.74 8.97 13.04
CA ARG A 535 -11.21 10.36 12.93
C ARG A 535 -10.26 11.23 12.12
N TYR A 536 -8.95 11.08 12.26
CA TYR A 536 -8.00 11.80 11.44
C TYR A 536 -8.16 11.47 9.96
N ARG A 537 -8.34 10.19 9.63
CA ARG A 537 -8.57 9.77 8.25
C ARG A 537 -9.86 10.34 7.66
N ASN A 538 -10.91 10.49 8.47
CA ASN A 538 -12.22 10.96 8.03
C ASN A 538 -12.33 12.48 7.95
N TYR A 539 -11.72 13.22 8.89
CA TYR A 539 -11.91 14.66 9.03
C TYR A 539 -10.67 15.49 8.68
N GLY A 540 -9.48 14.89 8.65
CA GLY A 540 -8.23 15.58 8.30
C GLY A 540 -7.86 16.74 9.24
N GLN A 541 -8.32 16.74 10.49
CA GLN A 541 -8.09 17.81 11.47
C GLN A 541 -6.65 17.73 12.02
N PRO A 542 -5.71 18.64 11.63
CA PRO A 542 -4.29 18.52 11.96
C PRO A 542 -4.00 18.56 13.47
N ILE A 543 -4.86 19.21 14.25
CA ILE A 543 -4.66 19.29 15.71
C ILE A 543 -4.72 17.90 16.37
N TYR A 544 -5.44 16.92 15.80
CA TYR A 544 -5.44 15.55 16.30
C TYR A 544 -4.06 14.90 16.20
N ARG A 545 -3.37 15.13 15.07
CA ARG A 545 -1.99 14.68 14.86
C ARG A 545 -1.03 15.32 15.86
N ASP A 546 -1.21 16.60 16.17
CA ASP A 546 -0.35 17.31 17.11
C ASP A 546 -0.49 16.75 18.55
N PHE A 547 -1.70 16.33 18.95
CA PHE A 547 -1.91 15.60 20.21
C PHE A 547 -1.23 14.23 20.20
N VAL A 548 -1.35 13.48 19.10
CA VAL A 548 -0.67 12.17 18.96
C VAL A 548 0.84 12.33 18.97
N LEU A 549 1.39 13.35 18.31
CA LEU A 549 2.82 13.64 18.33
C LEU A 549 3.31 13.96 19.74
N ALA A 550 2.55 14.73 20.53
CA ALA A 550 2.88 14.95 21.93
C ALA A 550 2.90 13.65 22.74
N ALA A 551 1.99 12.71 22.47
CA ALA A 551 2.03 11.38 23.09
C ALA A 551 3.31 10.62 22.74
N ILE A 552 3.71 10.64 21.46
CA ILE A 552 4.95 10.02 20.97
C ILE A 552 6.17 10.65 21.64
N ASP A 553 6.20 11.97 21.78
CA ASP A 553 7.29 12.70 22.45
C ASP A 553 7.47 12.26 23.90
N HIS A 554 6.38 12.11 24.67
CA HIS A 554 6.48 11.60 26.04
C HIS A 554 6.93 10.14 26.07
N LEU A 555 6.46 9.30 25.15
CA LEU A 555 6.82 7.88 25.14
C LEU A 555 8.27 7.63 24.71
N LEU A 556 8.82 8.50 23.87
CA LEU A 556 10.21 8.44 23.40
C LEU A 556 11.14 9.39 24.14
N ASP A 557 10.70 9.97 25.26
CA ASP A 557 11.47 10.93 26.07
C ASP A 557 12.06 12.11 25.26
N GLY A 558 11.36 12.53 24.19
CA GLY A 558 11.81 13.54 23.23
C GLY A 558 12.86 13.08 22.21
N GLU A 559 13.37 11.85 22.31
CA GLU A 559 14.38 11.27 21.43
C GLU A 559 13.77 10.65 20.17
N ARG A 560 13.17 11.50 19.32
CA ARG A 560 12.59 11.06 18.05
C ARG A 560 13.64 10.38 17.15
N PRO A 561 13.27 9.34 16.38
CA PRO A 561 14.17 8.70 15.41
C PRO A 561 14.69 9.67 14.33
N ALA A 562 13.87 10.66 13.97
CA ALA A 562 14.25 11.73 13.06
C ALA A 562 13.48 13.01 13.40
N VAL A 563 14.08 14.15 13.10
CA VAL A 563 13.49 15.48 13.14
C VAL A 563 13.91 16.21 11.87
N THR A 564 12.96 16.86 11.21
CA THR A 564 13.23 17.63 9.99
C THR A 564 12.36 18.86 9.91
N SER A 565 12.82 19.86 9.15
CA SER A 565 12.05 21.05 8.82
C SER A 565 11.28 20.91 7.50
N LEU A 566 11.08 19.69 6.99
CA LEU A 566 10.22 19.45 5.82
C LEU A 566 8.79 19.95 6.08
N PRO A 567 8.08 20.46 5.05
CA PRO A 567 6.64 20.66 5.13
C PRO A 567 5.89 19.36 5.44
N THR A 568 4.65 19.44 5.94
CA THR A 568 3.84 18.26 6.32
C THR A 568 3.57 17.30 5.17
N ASP A 569 3.52 17.80 3.94
CA ASP A 569 3.40 16.99 2.72
C ASP A 569 4.74 16.37 2.28
N GLY A 570 5.85 16.82 2.86
CA GLY A 570 7.15 16.19 2.69
C GLY A 570 7.16 14.78 3.26
N ARG A 571 8.06 13.95 2.73
CA ARG A 571 8.27 12.57 3.17
C ARG A 571 9.73 12.37 3.53
N PHE A 572 9.94 11.64 4.63
CA PHE A 572 11.26 11.28 5.14
C PHE A 572 11.35 9.75 5.30
N SER A 573 12.48 9.20 4.90
CA SER A 573 12.85 7.82 5.22
C SER A 573 14.35 7.69 5.41
N LEU A 574 14.75 6.67 6.16
CA LEU A 574 16.14 6.31 6.38
C LEU A 574 16.31 4.84 6.04
N LEU A 575 17.23 4.55 5.13
CA LEU A 575 17.54 3.20 4.68
C LEU A 575 19.00 2.87 5.00
N ASP A 576 19.30 1.65 5.39
CA ASP A 576 20.65 1.11 5.57
C ASP A 576 21.03 0.30 4.34
N GLN A 577 22.23 0.52 3.81
CA GLN A 577 22.85 -0.29 2.76
C GLN A 577 24.10 -0.95 3.35
N PRO A 578 23.95 -2.10 4.06
CA PRO A 578 25.03 -2.65 4.87
C PRO A 578 26.27 -3.07 4.10
N SER A 579 26.13 -3.51 2.84
CA SER A 579 27.27 -3.92 2.00
C SER A 579 28.22 -2.75 1.72
N GLU A 580 27.66 -1.55 1.60
CA GLU A 580 28.40 -0.31 1.30
C GLU A 580 28.70 0.51 2.57
N LYS A 581 28.33 0.00 3.75
CA LYS A 581 28.51 0.65 5.05
C LYS A 581 28.00 2.09 5.10
N ARG A 582 26.79 2.32 4.58
CA ARG A 582 26.18 3.66 4.56
C ARG A 582 24.68 3.62 4.82
N LEU A 583 24.18 4.70 5.39
CA LEU A 583 22.75 4.99 5.47
C LEU A 583 22.40 5.99 4.37
N ILE A 584 21.19 5.90 3.83
CA ILE A 584 20.65 6.84 2.86
C ILE A 584 19.39 7.47 3.46
N ALA A 585 19.46 8.77 3.75
CA ALA A 585 18.29 9.52 4.17
C ALA A 585 17.62 10.14 2.93
N HIS A 586 16.34 9.83 2.70
CA HIS A 586 15.58 10.39 1.59
C HIS A 586 14.70 11.54 2.08
N LEU A 587 14.75 12.65 1.34
CA LEU A 587 13.82 13.77 1.48
C LEU A 587 13.04 13.90 0.18
N ILE A 588 11.71 13.86 0.27
CA ILE A 588 10.84 14.03 -0.90
C ILE A 588 9.82 15.11 -0.62
N TYR A 589 9.56 15.97 -1.61
CA TYR A 589 8.52 16.98 -1.52
C TYR A 589 7.97 17.36 -2.90
N ALA A 590 6.65 17.40 -2.99
CA ALA A 590 5.92 18.14 -4.02
C ALA A 590 4.53 18.51 -3.46
N PRO A 591 4.02 19.72 -3.74
CA PRO A 591 2.67 20.09 -3.35
C PRO A 591 1.64 19.29 -4.16
N LYS A 592 0.61 18.79 -3.46
CA LYS A 592 -0.56 18.19 -4.09
C LYS A 592 -1.63 19.26 -4.27
N SER A 593 -2.22 19.35 -5.46
CA SER A 593 -3.33 20.26 -5.75
C SER A 593 -4.62 19.47 -5.96
N LEU A 594 -5.68 19.80 -5.21
CA LEU A 594 -7.02 19.33 -5.52
C LEU A 594 -7.49 19.98 -6.83
N ARG A 595 -7.77 19.17 -7.85
CA ARG A 595 -8.20 19.65 -9.18
C ARG A 595 -9.59 19.20 -9.58
N GLY A 596 -10.04 18.08 -9.04
CA GLY A 596 -11.36 17.57 -9.32
C GLY A 596 -11.72 16.44 -8.39
N ALA A 597 -12.55 15.56 -8.87
CA ALA A 597 -12.82 14.31 -8.20
C ALA A 597 -13.07 13.22 -9.23
N ASN A 598 -12.63 12.01 -8.91
CA ASN A 598 -12.96 10.85 -9.69
C ASN A 598 -14.44 10.50 -9.41
N GLN A 599 -15.28 10.48 -10.46
CA GLN A 599 -16.70 10.10 -10.41
C GLN A 599 -16.93 8.67 -10.92
N SER A 600 -15.95 7.79 -10.76
CA SER A 600 -16.14 6.36 -11.01
C SER A 600 -17.06 5.77 -9.94
N GLU A 601 -18.09 5.02 -10.35
CA GLU A 601 -18.90 4.16 -9.47
C GLU A 601 -19.56 4.85 -8.26
N GLY A 602 -19.94 6.13 -8.39
CA GLY A 602 -20.69 6.85 -7.36
C GLY A 602 -19.88 7.22 -6.10
N VAL A 603 -18.57 6.99 -6.09
CA VAL A 603 -17.68 7.41 -5.00
C VAL A 603 -16.95 8.68 -5.41
N ASN A 604 -17.33 9.82 -4.84
CA ASN A 604 -16.66 11.11 -5.07
C ASN A 604 -15.31 11.15 -4.36
N LYS A 605 -14.25 10.59 -4.96
CA LYS A 605 -12.88 10.66 -4.42
C LYS A 605 -12.18 11.90 -4.95
N SER A 606 -11.72 12.77 -4.06
CA SER A 606 -10.88 13.92 -4.40
C SER A 606 -9.71 13.52 -5.29
N LEU A 607 -9.55 14.23 -6.41
CA LEU A 607 -8.45 14.04 -7.35
C LEU A 607 -7.36 15.07 -7.04
N GLU A 608 -6.31 14.59 -6.39
CA GLU A 608 -5.10 15.36 -6.11
C GLU A 608 -4.04 15.07 -7.17
N VAL A 609 -3.46 16.12 -7.75
CA VAL A 609 -2.39 16.01 -8.75
C VAL A 609 -1.14 16.74 -8.30
N ILE A 610 0.01 16.30 -8.81
CA ILE A 610 1.28 17.01 -8.68
C ILE A 610 1.61 17.63 -10.05
N GLU A 611 1.62 18.96 -10.09
CA GLU A 611 1.92 19.74 -11.31
C GLU A 611 3.27 20.45 -11.21
N ASP A 612 3.62 20.89 -9.99
CA ASP A 612 4.82 21.67 -9.73
C ASP A 612 5.78 20.91 -8.83
N LEU A 613 7.08 21.04 -9.11
CA LEU A 613 8.16 20.59 -8.23
C LEU A 613 8.84 21.84 -7.68
N ILE A 614 8.56 22.15 -6.41
CA ILE A 614 9.04 23.37 -5.75
C ILE A 614 10.36 23.09 -5.04
N PRO A 615 11.41 23.89 -5.26
CA PRO A 615 12.66 23.76 -4.51
C PRO A 615 12.44 24.12 -3.03
N LEU A 616 12.90 23.25 -2.13
CA LEU A 616 13.01 23.53 -0.71
C LEU A 616 14.45 23.92 -0.37
N ARG A 617 14.62 24.90 0.53
CA ARG A 617 15.93 25.42 0.94
C ARG A 617 16.15 25.29 2.43
N ASN A 618 17.42 25.14 2.82
CA ASN A 618 17.86 25.09 4.21
C ASN A 618 17.07 24.07 5.05
N VAL A 619 16.83 22.89 4.49
CA VAL A 619 16.07 21.83 5.18
C VAL A 619 16.96 21.21 6.24
N GLN A 620 16.57 21.40 7.50
CA GLN A 620 17.27 20.84 8.64
C GLN A 620 16.91 19.37 8.76
N VAL A 621 17.90 18.51 9.00
CA VAL A 621 17.71 17.08 9.23
C VAL A 621 18.52 16.67 10.45
N ALA A 622 17.88 16.03 11.40
CA ALA A 622 18.50 15.36 12.52
C ALA A 622 18.01 13.91 12.57
N VAL A 623 18.93 12.94 12.62
CA VAL A 623 18.59 11.51 12.65
C VAL A 623 19.34 10.81 13.77
N GLN A 624 18.63 9.96 14.51
CA GLN A 624 19.25 9.11 15.52
C GLN A 624 19.92 7.92 14.84
N VAL A 625 21.25 7.87 14.93
CA VAL A 625 22.09 6.84 14.33
C VAL A 625 23.05 6.29 15.39
N PRO A 626 22.95 4.99 15.75
CA PRO A 626 23.79 4.40 16.80
C PRO A 626 25.26 4.20 16.37
N ARG A 627 25.58 4.45 15.10
CA ARG A 627 26.92 4.28 14.52
C ARG A 627 27.61 5.61 14.33
N GLN A 628 28.93 5.62 14.46
CA GLN A 628 29.74 6.80 14.14
C GLN A 628 29.72 7.04 12.62
N ILE A 629 29.35 8.27 12.22
CA ILE A 629 29.38 8.73 10.83
C ILE A 629 30.70 9.44 10.56
N HIS A 630 31.29 9.16 9.40
CA HIS A 630 32.57 9.76 8.97
C HIS A 630 32.41 10.76 7.83
N SER A 631 31.36 10.62 7.00
CA SER A 631 31.08 11.58 5.93
C SER A 631 29.58 11.64 5.62
N ALA A 632 29.12 12.84 5.24
CA ALA A 632 27.79 13.07 4.71
C ALA A 632 27.87 13.72 3.31
N ARG A 633 27.07 13.26 2.35
CA ARG A 633 27.01 13.81 0.98
C ARG A 633 25.60 13.79 0.41
N LEU A 634 25.26 14.78 -0.41
CA LEU A 634 24.15 14.65 -1.37
C LEU A 634 24.59 13.75 -2.52
N VAL A 635 23.72 12.81 -2.86
CA VAL A 635 23.93 11.85 -3.95
C VAL A 635 22.69 11.83 -4.85
N PRO A 636 22.86 11.71 -6.18
CA PRO A 636 24.09 11.34 -6.91
C PRO A 636 25.08 12.49 -7.18
N GLU A 637 24.80 13.72 -6.76
CA GLU A 637 25.60 14.91 -7.09
C GLU A 637 27.00 14.93 -6.45
N ASN A 638 27.26 14.05 -5.47
CA ASN A 638 28.51 13.93 -4.71
C ASN A 638 28.93 15.22 -3.98
N VAL A 639 27.96 16.04 -3.56
CA VAL A 639 28.20 17.29 -2.82
C VAL A 639 28.37 16.99 -1.33
N VAL A 640 29.54 17.28 -0.76
CA VAL A 640 29.79 17.09 0.68
C VAL A 640 28.95 18.04 1.51
N ILE A 641 28.30 17.52 2.55
CA ILE A 641 27.50 18.30 3.51
C ILE A 641 28.20 18.30 4.87
N PRO A 642 28.44 19.47 5.49
CA PRO A 642 28.86 19.54 6.88
C PRO A 642 27.80 18.94 7.81
N PHE A 643 28.22 18.14 8.77
CA PHE A 643 27.34 17.58 9.79
C PHE A 643 28.01 17.63 11.16
N THR A 644 27.19 17.53 12.21
CA THR A 644 27.66 17.30 13.57
C THR A 644 27.04 16.00 14.10
N GLN A 645 27.80 15.23 14.87
CA GLN A 645 27.25 14.06 15.57
C GLN A 645 27.46 14.20 17.09
N LYS A 646 26.38 14.21 17.87
CA LYS A 646 26.40 14.29 19.34
C LYS A 646 25.34 13.37 19.93
N GLY A 647 25.70 12.52 20.89
CA GLY A 647 24.75 11.60 21.54
C GLY A 647 24.06 10.62 20.58
N GLY A 648 24.72 10.24 19.48
CA GLY A 648 24.12 9.42 18.42
C GLY A 648 23.21 10.19 17.45
N ILE A 649 22.98 11.49 17.63
CA ILE A 649 22.21 12.32 16.69
C ILE A 649 23.17 12.90 15.66
N VAL A 650 22.92 12.63 14.38
CA VAL A 650 23.57 13.30 13.25
C VAL A 650 22.69 14.45 12.79
N SER A 651 23.21 15.68 12.81
CA SER A 651 22.51 16.89 12.38
C SER A 651 23.21 17.55 11.22
N LEU A 652 22.46 17.93 10.20
CA LEU A 652 22.94 18.61 8.99
C LEU A 652 21.87 19.51 8.38
N VAL A 653 22.26 20.34 7.42
CA VAL A 653 21.35 21.20 6.65
C VAL A 653 21.53 20.91 5.16
N VAL A 654 20.44 20.56 4.49
CA VAL A 654 20.40 20.43 3.04
C VAL A 654 20.15 21.83 2.44
N PRO A 655 21.10 22.37 1.66
CA PRO A 655 21.02 23.76 1.19
C PRO A 655 19.84 23.99 0.26
N GLU A 656 19.64 23.11 -0.72
CA GLU A 656 18.50 23.13 -1.63
C GLU A 656 18.25 21.73 -2.21
N PHE A 657 17.00 21.35 -2.43
CA PHE A 657 16.65 20.24 -3.31
C PHE A 657 15.27 20.45 -3.95
N THR A 658 15.04 19.80 -5.10
CA THR A 658 13.75 19.78 -5.79
C THR A 658 13.29 18.35 -5.97
N ALA A 659 12.02 18.06 -5.63
CA ALA A 659 11.39 16.73 -5.68
C ALA A 659 12.00 15.67 -4.75
N HIS A 660 13.28 15.33 -4.91
CA HIS A 660 13.95 14.24 -4.19
C HIS A 660 15.43 14.52 -3.94
N ALA A 661 15.84 14.48 -2.67
CA ALA A 661 17.24 14.40 -2.25
C ALA A 661 17.55 13.07 -1.56
N MET A 662 18.76 12.56 -1.78
CA MET A 662 19.33 11.46 -1.01
C MET A 662 20.60 11.95 -0.32
N ILE A 663 20.69 11.70 0.98
CA ILE A 663 21.86 12.03 1.79
C ILE A 663 22.53 10.72 2.18
N GLU A 664 23.71 10.48 1.64
CA GLU A 664 24.58 9.39 2.06
C GLU A 664 25.25 9.75 3.40
N LEU A 665 25.12 8.88 4.40
CA LEU A 665 25.82 8.93 5.68
C LEU A 665 26.68 7.67 5.82
N SER A 666 27.97 7.78 5.53
CA SER A 666 28.91 6.65 5.57
C SER A 666 29.41 6.39 7.00
N TYR A 667 29.46 5.11 7.39
CA TYR A 667 29.89 4.63 8.70
C TYR A 667 31.03 3.58 8.60
N ALA A 668 31.63 3.24 9.75
CA ALA A 668 32.78 2.33 9.88
C ALA A 668 32.50 0.88 9.46
#